data_AF-A0A6V7YCS0-F1
#
_entry.id   AF-A0A6V7YCS0-F1
#
_cell.length_a   1.000
_cell.length_b   1.000
_cell.length_c   1.000
_cell.angle_alpha   90.00
_cell.angle_beta   90.00
_cell.angle_gamma   90.00
#
_symmetry.space_group_name_H-M   'P 1'
#
loop_
_entity.id
_entity.type
_entity.pdbx_description
1 polymer ?
#
loop_
_entity_poly.entity_id
_entity_poly.type
_entity_poly.pdbx_seq_one_letter_code
_entity_poly.pdbx_strand_id
1 'polypeptide(L)'
;MAFNNGQNAPSSNKRARFLIRDLLPHLFNDEQNGAGVNNPKNYYRQIDYETTFNRKFALMGTSGKFIIEKLPENPEELLRNIIHDCMTKTVEASRNHSIEPDRLGALISSQLLDNDIWIPIRRIENDTVDNILNRFQLVSQSKIEKGSILGQPFTVKIQTLGISSLPKNQSIRGRAPQDNGTDDGQIKSELLIKIANPNNLCLFYALEITRKYVTKELGIGMKDVLDLLKAAKIPHDLPEYDAVEYVPIIVDFWNNQYKDAGYKFRVFVFGRDNEKPIFKYGAENFNVQVSILHSNNHFDGIRNVGGMFGLRMKYCFTCEKKFRKSKEHDMKCKSRCNLCGRVGSEYPCVASGNFYKKCDECGKKYLNEDCFNHHKKSSNCRQTKICEKCGVIWSMKNYKREAEKKHVCGQKWCQICRQFHSMDRGCFIRPLELKKGADYRLVTFDFEATQNEVIKNDNDERRVHKVNFIAATVTCTKCMENEQLWRSPLRQNGNSCAICGNNRSITFSHRPFNRTKVDKQIVTENPLKFFIQWILFELNPQYTTMAFSHNGGRYDMIMVFKEIYMNGVAPSIIRRGNKLYELKIPRNNKCNEVIFRDSYNLCPVALGKLIGAFGLQVTEKQFFPHLANISANYGRTLQQLPPKSDYLYEGMSPAKQNEFIKWYKEEKNNQFCLDEALAEYCTNDVQILTEALIAFRKKFSEISKKKNTQPGAATEGIDILKDAMTIASACMKHFRLNHLQPDHLAIVPEKGYENIDNQSELALKYLQWYEETKGVEIQSAHSEGGEFVVAERYKVDGYIVAEDRAIEVNGCVWHACQKCFGNELDKILPNGKTVGETREDDGKRLEIIKKHIKNVDIIWECEIHQMLRHNKKMRKSFSNYHNKGPINIRDCYFEQHKIAYLDFNSLYPSTIATTSFPVGHPKVHVVPLAEQKVYWTRSDQIPFKGILKVFLLPPPQLDVPVIPVKFDDRLLFPLCRKCSLAYPNGANIKDYRCPHNDDERGWVSTVTSIELEEALKVGYTVTRFYRALHYEKWDENLFKNYVAEFMAMKIHASGFPEGIEGKENEEKFIKECKEKFGIELQREKMVPDQAMRYISKLMLNSLWGRFSLRNTLSKSVIINSPNELLEFDNNKSIEIQSVDELTDDTVY
;
A
#
# COMPACT_ATOMS: atom_id res chain seq x y z
N MET A 1 -8.40 70.62 -30.28
CA MET A 1 -8.87 71.78 -29.50
C MET A 1 -7.83 72.07 -28.43
N ALA A 2 -7.39 73.31 -28.38
CA ALA A 2 -6.23 73.80 -27.63
C ALA A 2 -6.45 73.81 -26.10
N PHE A 3 -5.37 73.70 -25.30
CA PHE A 3 -4.66 74.85 -24.71
C PHE A 3 -3.70 74.45 -23.55
N ASN A 4 -2.47 75.01 -23.61
CA ASN A 4 -1.60 75.60 -22.56
C ASN A 4 -1.30 74.84 -21.24
N ASN A 5 -0.05 74.66 -20.79
CA ASN A 5 1.17 75.49 -20.58
C ASN A 5 1.37 75.94 -19.11
N GLY A 6 2.62 75.80 -18.63
CA GLY A 6 3.17 76.43 -17.41
C GLY A 6 4.08 75.46 -16.63
N GLN A 7 5.35 75.26 -17.01
CA GLN A 7 6.56 76.03 -16.60
C GLN A 7 6.64 76.41 -15.11
N ASN A 8 7.57 75.79 -14.36
CA ASN A 8 8.78 76.45 -13.85
C ASN A 8 9.68 75.53 -13.00
N ALA A 9 10.98 75.68 -13.21
CA ALA A 9 12.13 75.05 -12.55
C ALA A 9 12.89 76.15 -11.75
N PRO A 10 14.14 75.99 -11.25
CA PRO A 10 14.78 74.94 -10.41
C PRO A 10 15.67 75.52 -9.27
N SER A 11 16.48 74.64 -8.64
CA SER A 11 17.81 74.89 -8.00
C SER A 11 17.81 75.18 -6.48
N SER A 12 18.78 74.80 -5.64
CA SER A 12 20.05 74.06 -5.75
C SER A 12 20.65 73.75 -4.35
N ASN A 13 21.70 72.89 -4.31
CA ASN A 13 22.73 72.68 -3.27
C ASN A 13 22.36 71.77 -2.07
N LYS A 14 23.18 70.82 -1.58
CA LYS A 14 24.62 70.48 -1.75
C LYS A 14 24.88 69.01 -1.32
N ARG A 15 25.88 68.40 -1.98
CA ARG A 15 26.57 67.09 -1.85
C ARG A 15 26.58 66.34 -0.50
N ALA A 16 26.50 64.99 -0.56
CA ALA A 16 27.62 64.09 -0.22
C ALA A 16 27.39 62.58 -0.56
N ARG A 17 28.42 62.00 -1.21
CA ARG A 17 28.94 60.61 -1.17
C ARG A 17 28.21 59.47 -1.90
N PHE A 18 28.89 59.01 -2.95
CA PHE A 18 28.72 57.73 -3.64
C PHE A 18 29.09 56.53 -2.74
N LEU A 19 28.41 55.39 -2.93
CA LEU A 19 29.01 54.12 -3.38
C LEU A 19 27.95 53.01 -3.62
N ILE A 20 27.99 52.43 -4.83
CA ILE A 20 27.53 51.11 -5.28
C ILE A 20 26.06 50.75 -4.98
N ARG A 21 25.12 51.59 -5.43
CA ARG A 21 23.72 51.18 -5.69
C ARG A 21 23.23 51.54 -7.10
N ASP A 22 24.11 52.04 -7.97
CA ASP A 22 23.77 52.63 -9.27
C ASP A 22 24.10 51.76 -10.49
N LEU A 23 24.08 50.44 -10.37
CA LEU A 23 24.20 49.56 -11.54
C LEU A 23 23.16 48.45 -11.47
N LEU A 24 21.89 48.82 -11.65
CA LEU A 24 20.93 48.24 -12.62
C LEU A 24 19.51 48.83 -12.37
N PRO A 25 18.71 49.05 -13.43
CA PRO A 25 17.63 50.04 -13.46
C PRO A 25 16.26 49.49 -13.07
N HIS A 26 15.46 50.39 -12.50
CA HIS A 26 13.99 50.48 -12.43
C HIS A 26 13.17 49.34 -13.05
N LEU A 27 12.23 48.81 -12.26
CA LEU A 27 10.82 48.62 -12.66
C LEU A 27 9.99 48.27 -11.41
N PHE A 28 9.74 49.26 -10.55
CA PHE A 28 8.61 49.19 -9.64
C PHE A 28 7.95 50.57 -9.52
N ASN A 29 6.64 50.54 -9.80
CA ASN A 29 5.60 51.56 -9.63
C ASN A 29 5.30 52.44 -10.85
N ASP A 30 4.29 51.99 -11.59
CA ASP A 30 3.14 52.81 -11.96
C ASP A 30 1.87 51.94 -11.98
N GLU A 31 0.94 52.26 -11.09
CA GLU A 31 -0.48 51.92 -11.24
C GLU A 31 -1.07 52.88 -12.29
N GLN A 32 -1.60 52.34 -13.41
CA GLN A 32 -2.96 52.57 -13.89
C GLN A 32 -3.19 52.01 -15.31
N ASN A 33 -4.37 51.39 -15.47
CA ASN A 33 -5.13 51.15 -16.70
C ASN A 33 -4.67 50.04 -17.66
N GLY A 34 -5.04 48.80 -17.32
CA GLY A 34 -5.20 47.69 -18.25
C GLY A 34 -6.18 46.64 -17.71
N ALA A 35 -7.34 46.49 -18.35
CA ALA A 35 -8.42 45.62 -17.90
C ALA A 35 -8.05 44.12 -17.86
N GLY A 36 -8.09 43.53 -16.66
CA GLY A 36 -9.12 42.54 -16.33
C GLY A 36 -8.94 41.05 -16.59
N VAL A 37 -7.91 40.54 -17.31
CA VAL A 37 -7.88 39.10 -17.68
C VAL A 37 -6.76 38.28 -16.99
N ASN A 38 -5.67 38.90 -16.53
CA ASN A 38 -4.46 38.16 -16.11
C ASN A 38 -4.10 38.22 -14.61
N ASN A 39 -5.00 38.65 -13.71
CA ASN A 39 -4.71 38.58 -12.26
C ASN A 39 -5.10 37.20 -11.69
N PRO A 40 -4.14 36.37 -11.24
CA PRO A 40 -4.42 35.03 -10.70
C PRO A 40 -5.40 35.06 -9.51
N LYS A 41 -5.37 36.14 -8.71
CA LYS A 41 -6.22 36.30 -7.50
C LYS A 41 -7.71 36.36 -7.79
N ASN A 42 -8.11 36.58 -9.04
CA ASN A 42 -9.52 36.61 -9.44
C ASN A 42 -10.11 35.21 -9.71
N TYR A 43 -9.26 34.18 -9.81
CA TYR A 43 -9.66 32.84 -10.27
C TYR A 43 -9.53 31.76 -9.20
N TYR A 44 -9.16 32.11 -7.98
CA TYR A 44 -9.20 31.18 -6.87
C TYR A 44 -9.56 31.88 -5.56
N ARG A 45 -10.21 31.15 -4.68
CA ARG A 45 -10.50 31.58 -3.31
C ARG A 45 -9.90 30.61 -2.32
N GLN A 46 -9.26 31.17 -1.30
CA GLN A 46 -8.76 30.41 -0.17
C GLN A 46 -9.95 30.03 0.72
N ILE A 47 -10.13 28.73 0.98
CA ILE A 47 -11.20 28.22 1.85
C ILE A 47 -10.72 28.16 3.28
N ASP A 48 -9.55 27.54 3.47
CA ASP A 48 -9.11 27.07 4.77
C ASP A 48 -7.59 27.02 4.83
N TYR A 49 -7.06 27.21 6.02
CA TYR A 49 -5.64 27.12 6.34
C TYR A 49 -5.48 26.43 7.67
N GLU A 50 -4.88 25.25 7.63
CA GLU A 50 -4.63 24.46 8.81
C GLU A 50 -3.12 24.33 9.01
N THR A 51 -2.61 25.01 10.04
CA THR A 51 -1.23 24.77 10.52
C THR A 51 -1.32 23.86 11.72
N THR A 52 -0.76 22.66 11.61
CA THR A 52 -0.69 21.73 12.72
C THR A 52 0.75 21.62 13.21
N PHE A 53 0.91 21.63 14.54
CA PHE A 53 2.19 21.32 15.17
C PHE A 53 2.05 20.05 15.98
N ASN A 54 2.58 18.96 15.43
CA ASN A 54 2.68 17.72 16.17
C ASN A 54 3.84 17.82 17.15
N ARG A 55 3.54 18.17 18.40
CA ARG A 55 4.53 18.28 19.50
C ARG A 55 5.32 16.99 19.69
N LYS A 56 4.69 15.83 19.52
CA LYS A 56 5.33 14.52 19.72
C LYS A 56 6.43 14.27 18.68
N PHE A 57 6.21 14.72 17.46
CA PHE A 57 7.16 14.56 16.37
C PHE A 57 8.08 15.78 16.20
N ALA A 58 7.78 16.90 16.87
CA ALA A 58 8.28 18.22 16.54
C ALA A 58 8.16 18.54 15.04
N LEU A 59 7.07 18.05 14.44
CA LEU A 59 6.76 18.23 13.02
C LEU A 59 5.69 19.30 12.91
N MET A 60 6.00 20.39 12.20
CA MET A 60 4.98 21.33 11.76
C MET A 60 4.62 21.03 10.31
N GLY A 61 3.32 21.02 10.04
CA GLY A 61 2.76 20.96 8.70
C GLY A 61 1.79 22.11 8.48
N THR A 62 1.79 22.68 7.28
CA THR A 62 0.81 23.70 6.89
C THR A 62 0.05 23.19 5.68
N SER A 63 -1.28 23.16 5.77
CA SER A 63 -2.17 22.81 4.67
C SER A 63 -2.98 24.01 4.25
N GLY A 64 -2.75 24.51 3.03
CA GLY A 64 -3.59 25.54 2.41
C GLY A 64 -4.61 24.90 1.48
N LYS A 65 -5.90 25.18 1.66
CA LYS A 65 -6.98 24.68 0.80
C LYS A 65 -7.59 25.81 -0.03
N PHE A 66 -7.60 25.63 -1.34
CA PHE A 66 -8.04 26.63 -2.31
C PHE A 66 -9.10 26.03 -3.23
N ILE A 67 -10.15 26.78 -3.54
CA ILE A 67 -11.03 26.51 -4.67
C ILE A 67 -10.51 27.34 -5.84
N ILE A 68 -10.14 26.68 -6.92
CA ILE A 68 -9.88 27.31 -8.20
C ILE A 68 -11.22 27.33 -8.94
N GLU A 69 -11.68 28.54 -9.27
CA GLU A 69 -12.90 28.78 -10.02
C GLU A 69 -12.68 28.46 -11.51
N LYS A 70 -13.76 28.47 -12.31
CA LYS A 70 -13.70 28.15 -13.74
C LYS A 70 -12.63 29.00 -14.47
N LEU A 71 -11.77 28.34 -15.24
CA LEU A 71 -10.69 28.98 -16.00
C LEU A 71 -11.07 29.15 -17.48
N PRO A 72 -10.54 30.19 -18.18
CA PRO A 72 -10.77 30.43 -19.61
C PRO A 72 -10.06 29.42 -20.53
N GLU A 73 -10.33 29.45 -21.84
CA GLU A 73 -9.68 28.59 -22.84
C GLU A 73 -8.16 28.90 -22.95
N ASN A 74 -7.31 27.87 -22.97
CA ASN A 74 -5.84 27.90 -22.82
C ASN A 74 -5.28 28.44 -21.48
N PRO A 75 -5.63 27.87 -20.32
CA PRO A 75 -5.29 28.43 -19.02
C PRO A 75 -3.94 27.97 -18.47
N GLU A 76 -3.03 27.40 -19.25
CA GLU A 76 -1.84 26.70 -18.72
C GLU A 76 -0.91 27.62 -17.92
N GLU A 77 -0.61 28.80 -18.48
CA GLU A 77 0.22 29.82 -17.81
C GLU A 77 -0.52 30.48 -16.64
N LEU A 78 -1.84 30.69 -16.78
CA LEU A 78 -2.68 31.21 -15.70
C LEU A 78 -2.75 30.23 -14.52
N LEU A 79 -2.95 28.94 -14.80
CA LEU A 79 -2.99 27.87 -13.79
C LEU A 79 -1.64 27.71 -13.11
N ARG A 80 -0.54 27.80 -13.86
CA ARG A 80 0.81 27.84 -13.30
C ARG A 80 0.97 28.98 -12.30
N ASN A 81 0.51 30.17 -12.66
CA ASN A 81 0.57 31.33 -11.78
C ASN A 81 -0.35 31.18 -10.55
N ILE A 82 -1.54 30.59 -10.71
CA ILE A 82 -2.46 30.29 -9.60
C ILE A 82 -1.82 29.28 -8.63
N ILE A 83 -1.31 28.16 -9.13
CA ILE A 83 -0.67 27.12 -8.30
C ILE A 83 0.58 27.68 -7.61
N HIS A 84 1.38 28.48 -8.31
CA HIS A 84 2.50 29.18 -7.73
C HIS A 84 2.05 30.11 -6.58
N ASP A 85 1.02 30.93 -6.77
CA ASP A 85 0.49 31.84 -5.73
C ASP A 85 -0.09 31.06 -4.53
N CYS A 86 -0.83 29.98 -4.78
CA CYS A 86 -1.29 29.06 -3.72
C CYS A 86 -0.13 28.45 -2.94
N MET A 87 0.93 28.02 -3.62
CA MET A 87 2.14 27.47 -3.01
C MET A 87 2.87 28.52 -2.18
N THR A 88 3.13 29.71 -2.76
CA THR A 88 3.80 30.82 -2.10
C THR A 88 3.05 31.21 -0.83
N LYS A 89 1.72 31.39 -0.90
CA LYS A 89 0.90 31.67 0.28
C LYS A 89 1.00 30.58 1.34
N THR A 90 1.05 29.30 0.93
CA THR A 90 1.15 28.19 1.90
C THR A 90 2.51 28.15 2.57
N VAL A 91 3.58 28.41 1.81
CA VAL A 91 4.96 28.51 2.32
C VAL A 91 5.13 29.73 3.23
N GLU A 92 4.61 30.89 2.83
CA GLU A 92 4.64 32.13 3.63
C GLU A 92 3.86 31.97 4.94
N ALA A 93 2.68 31.34 4.88
CA ALA A 93 1.93 31.00 6.08
C ALA A 93 2.73 30.07 7.00
N SER A 94 3.48 29.11 6.44
CA SER A 94 4.40 28.27 7.19
C SER A 94 5.51 29.10 7.86
N ARG A 95 6.17 29.99 7.12
CA ARG A 95 7.24 30.88 7.61
C ARG A 95 6.79 31.86 8.69
N ASN A 96 5.57 32.38 8.58
CA ASN A 96 4.98 33.26 9.60
C ASN A 96 4.76 32.55 10.95
N HIS A 97 4.78 31.21 10.96
CA HIS A 97 4.75 30.39 12.16
C HIS A 97 6.14 29.82 12.54
N SER A 98 7.24 30.45 12.06
CA SER A 98 8.64 30.07 12.30
C SER A 98 9.04 28.70 11.73
N ILE A 99 8.45 28.30 10.60
CA ILE A 99 8.73 27.05 9.89
C ILE A 99 9.45 27.35 8.59
N GLU A 100 10.62 26.73 8.35
CA GLU A 100 11.15 26.59 6.98
C GLU A 100 10.68 25.25 6.40
N PRO A 101 9.65 25.23 5.55
CA PRO A 101 9.21 24.01 4.91
C PRO A 101 10.24 23.53 3.90
N ASP A 102 10.65 22.27 3.99
CA ASP A 102 11.60 21.64 3.06
C ASP A 102 10.96 20.55 2.20
N ARG A 103 9.67 20.29 2.41
CA ARG A 103 8.86 19.37 1.62
C ARG A 103 7.50 19.97 1.28
N LEU A 104 6.98 19.60 0.11
CA LEU A 104 5.65 19.97 -0.36
C LEU A 104 5.00 18.82 -1.13
N GLY A 105 3.72 18.60 -0.88
CA GLY A 105 2.82 17.79 -1.70
C GLY A 105 1.55 18.56 -2.02
N ALA A 106 0.73 18.02 -2.91
CA ALA A 106 -0.56 18.62 -3.26
C ALA A 106 -1.61 17.56 -3.57
N LEU A 107 -2.86 17.90 -3.27
CA LEU A 107 -4.04 17.10 -3.55
C LEU A 107 -4.98 17.93 -4.41
N ILE A 108 -5.43 17.38 -5.54
CA ILE A 108 -6.38 18.05 -6.42
C ILE A 108 -7.66 17.22 -6.49
N SER A 109 -8.77 17.84 -6.11
CA SER A 109 -10.09 17.21 -5.99
C SER A 109 -11.11 17.93 -6.86
N SER A 110 -11.95 17.17 -7.55
CA SER A 110 -13.03 17.70 -8.39
C SER A 110 -14.18 16.69 -8.43
N GLN A 111 -15.41 17.16 -8.58
CA GLN A 111 -16.58 16.28 -8.77
C GLN A 111 -16.48 15.45 -10.06
N LEU A 112 -15.67 15.88 -11.02
CA LEU A 112 -15.42 15.15 -12.27
C LEU A 112 -14.42 14.00 -12.08
N LEU A 113 -13.68 13.98 -10.97
CA LEU A 113 -12.69 12.95 -10.65
C LEU A 113 -13.32 11.82 -9.82
N ASP A 114 -13.12 10.57 -10.24
CA ASP A 114 -13.55 9.40 -9.45
C ASP A 114 -12.64 9.16 -8.21
N ASN A 115 -11.41 9.69 -8.24
CA ASN A 115 -10.46 9.71 -7.13
C ASN A 115 -9.60 10.98 -7.23
N ASP A 116 -9.21 11.54 -6.09
CA ASP A 116 -8.35 12.72 -6.06
C ASP A 116 -6.96 12.47 -6.68
N ILE A 117 -6.36 13.54 -7.21
CA ILE A 117 -5.01 13.53 -7.78
C ILE A 117 -4.02 13.84 -6.66
N TRP A 118 -3.23 12.84 -6.30
CA TRP A 118 -2.14 13.00 -5.33
C TRP A 118 -0.84 13.36 -6.03
N ILE A 119 -0.25 14.47 -5.60
CA ILE A 119 1.13 14.84 -5.88
C ILE A 119 1.94 14.51 -4.63
N PRO A 120 2.83 13.50 -4.70
CA PRO A 120 3.63 13.06 -3.57
C PRO A 120 4.40 14.19 -2.93
N ILE A 121 4.59 14.07 -1.63
CA ILE A 121 5.43 14.95 -0.83
C ILE A 121 6.87 14.78 -1.29
N ARG A 122 7.47 15.88 -1.76
CA ARG A 122 8.84 15.94 -2.29
C ARG A 122 9.55 17.19 -1.78
N ARG A 123 10.87 17.27 -1.99
CA ARG A 123 11.63 18.48 -1.69
C ARG A 123 11.09 19.67 -2.49
N ILE A 124 11.05 20.84 -1.85
CA ILE A 124 10.70 22.08 -2.53
C ILE A 124 11.89 22.49 -3.39
N GLU A 125 11.73 22.38 -4.69
CA GLU A 125 12.71 22.73 -5.73
C GLU A 125 12.10 23.74 -6.71
N ASN A 126 12.92 24.37 -7.56
CA ASN A 126 12.46 25.43 -8.47
C ASN A 126 11.41 24.95 -9.48
N ASP A 127 11.35 23.66 -9.78
CA ASP A 127 10.42 23.02 -10.71
C ASP A 127 9.21 22.35 -10.01
N THR A 128 8.99 22.59 -8.71
CA THR A 128 7.87 21.98 -7.96
C THR A 128 6.52 22.28 -8.62
N VAL A 129 6.32 23.51 -9.11
CA VAL A 129 5.09 23.93 -9.80
C VAL A 129 4.94 23.20 -11.13
N ASP A 130 6.02 23.03 -11.91
CA ASP A 130 6.04 22.25 -13.14
C ASP A 130 5.65 20.79 -12.90
N ASN A 131 6.18 20.18 -11.84
CA ASN A 131 5.88 18.81 -11.48
C ASN A 131 4.40 18.62 -11.08
N ILE A 132 3.83 19.58 -10.32
CA ILE A 132 2.41 19.62 -9.98
C ILE A 132 1.56 19.73 -11.26
N LEU A 133 1.91 20.66 -12.16
CA LEU A 133 1.20 20.89 -13.42
C LEU A 133 1.27 19.70 -14.35
N ASN A 134 2.45 19.11 -14.54
CA ASN A 134 2.63 17.92 -15.38
C ASN A 134 1.74 16.77 -14.89
N ARG A 135 1.68 16.54 -13.58
CA ARG A 135 0.82 15.49 -13.00
C ARG A 135 -0.67 15.84 -13.12
N PHE A 136 -1.03 17.10 -12.92
CA PHE A 136 -2.39 17.59 -13.13
C PHE A 136 -2.82 17.45 -14.60
N GLN A 137 -1.97 17.82 -15.55
CA GLN A 137 -2.21 17.72 -16.98
C GLN A 137 -2.36 16.27 -17.43
N LEU A 138 -1.47 15.38 -16.97
CA LEU A 138 -1.58 13.94 -17.23
C LEU A 138 -2.94 13.38 -16.79
N VAL A 139 -3.48 13.83 -15.65
CA VAL A 139 -4.79 13.34 -15.18
C VAL A 139 -5.97 14.09 -15.83
N SER A 140 -5.84 15.39 -16.07
CA SER A 140 -6.85 16.21 -16.74
C SER A 140 -7.09 15.76 -18.18
N GLN A 141 -6.02 15.44 -18.91
CA GLN A 141 -6.08 14.82 -20.23
C GLN A 141 -6.78 13.45 -20.19
N SER A 142 -6.62 12.71 -19.07
CA SER A 142 -7.24 11.40 -18.88
C SER A 142 -8.75 11.32 -18.67
N LYS A 143 -9.43 12.46 -18.49
CA LYS A 143 -10.82 12.51 -18.01
C LYS A 143 -11.76 13.34 -18.89
N ILE A 144 -11.36 13.65 -20.13
CA ILE A 144 -12.08 14.53 -21.07
C ILE A 144 -13.55 14.11 -21.30
N GLU A 145 -13.90 12.83 -21.17
CA GLU A 145 -15.27 12.34 -21.36
C GLU A 145 -16.31 12.89 -20.36
N LYS A 146 -15.90 13.40 -19.19
CA LYS A 146 -16.80 14.06 -18.22
C LYS A 146 -16.79 15.59 -18.31
N GLY A 147 -16.07 16.17 -19.28
CA GLY A 147 -15.79 17.60 -19.39
C GLY A 147 -14.40 17.98 -18.86
N SER A 148 -13.91 19.17 -19.24
CA SER A 148 -12.62 19.68 -18.77
C SER A 148 -12.67 20.01 -17.27
N ILE A 149 -11.72 19.49 -16.47
CA ILE A 149 -11.55 19.87 -15.06
C ILE A 149 -11.39 21.38 -14.91
N LEU A 150 -10.81 22.05 -15.91
CA LEU A 150 -10.60 23.50 -15.95
C LEU A 150 -11.90 24.28 -16.23
N GLY A 151 -12.94 23.60 -16.73
CA GLY A 151 -14.25 24.16 -17.04
C GLY A 151 -15.23 24.20 -15.86
N GLN A 152 -14.86 23.64 -14.71
CA GLN A 152 -15.64 23.67 -13.46
C GLN A 152 -14.73 24.02 -12.27
N PRO A 153 -15.29 24.54 -11.16
CA PRO A 153 -14.51 24.74 -9.95
C PRO A 153 -13.91 23.43 -9.43
N PHE A 154 -12.64 23.47 -9.01
CA PHE A 154 -11.96 22.34 -8.40
C PHE A 154 -11.13 22.78 -7.20
N THR A 155 -10.84 21.87 -6.29
CA THR A 155 -10.10 22.16 -5.05
C THR A 155 -8.65 21.74 -5.20
N VAL A 156 -7.74 22.58 -4.74
CA VAL A 156 -6.32 22.27 -4.57
C VAL A 156 -5.99 22.42 -3.08
N LYS A 157 -5.51 21.35 -2.44
CA LYS A 157 -4.94 21.37 -1.09
C LYS A 157 -3.42 21.21 -1.22
N ILE A 158 -2.66 22.21 -0.82
CA ILE A 158 -1.20 22.17 -0.77
C ILE A 158 -0.78 21.87 0.66
N GLN A 159 0.09 20.89 0.85
CA GLN A 159 0.62 20.52 2.15
C GLN A 159 2.14 20.74 2.16
N THR A 160 2.62 21.57 3.07
CA THR A 160 4.05 21.73 3.36
C THR A 160 4.41 21.00 4.65
N LEU A 161 5.63 20.46 4.70
CA LEU A 161 6.17 19.80 5.90
C LEU A 161 7.62 20.24 6.11
N GLY A 162 8.01 20.41 7.38
CA GLY A 162 9.40 20.57 7.81
C GLY A 162 10.02 19.23 8.21
N ILE A 163 10.17 18.28 7.27
CA ILE A 163 10.74 16.95 7.56
C ILE A 163 12.21 17.07 8.01
N SER A 164 12.99 18.02 7.48
CA SER A 164 14.37 18.25 7.93
C SER A 164 14.48 18.71 9.38
N SER A 165 13.40 19.28 9.93
CA SER A 165 13.29 19.72 11.32
C SER A 165 12.89 18.60 12.26
N LEU A 166 12.50 17.42 11.73
CA LEU A 166 12.28 16.25 12.57
C LEU A 166 13.55 15.99 13.38
N PRO A 167 13.43 15.73 14.69
CA PRO A 167 14.55 15.38 15.51
C PRO A 167 15.15 14.10 14.92
N LYS A 168 16.34 14.24 14.30
CA LYS A 168 17.07 13.12 13.70
C LYS A 168 17.32 12.00 14.72
N ASN A 169 17.26 12.34 16.01
CA ASN A 169 17.25 11.44 17.15
C ASN A 169 16.29 11.98 18.24
N GLN A 170 15.49 11.11 18.86
CA GLN A 170 14.54 11.43 19.94
C GLN A 170 15.25 12.14 21.11
N SER A 171 14.76 13.28 21.63
CA SER A 171 15.30 13.86 22.89
C SER A 171 15.02 12.91 24.06
N ILE A 172 16.06 12.46 24.76
CA ILE A 172 15.93 11.52 25.89
C ILE A 172 16.59 12.15 27.10
N ARG A 173 15.79 12.85 27.92
CA ARG A 173 16.29 13.62 29.07
C ARG A 173 16.02 12.93 30.39
N GLY A 174 16.96 13.08 31.32
CA GLY A 174 16.87 12.51 32.66
C GLY A 174 17.15 13.55 33.74
N ARG A 175 16.50 13.39 34.90
CA ARG A 175 16.67 14.21 36.10
C ARG A 175 16.77 13.35 37.38
N ALA A 176 16.97 14.00 38.52
CA ALA A 176 16.97 13.33 39.82
C ALA A 176 15.68 12.50 40.03
N PRO A 177 15.73 11.36 40.73
CA PRO A 177 14.53 10.58 41.04
C PRO A 177 13.50 11.45 41.79
N GLN A 178 12.27 11.51 41.30
CA GLN A 178 11.17 12.11 42.07
C GLN A 178 10.65 11.07 43.06
N ASP A 179 10.70 11.42 44.34
CA ASP A 179 10.20 10.59 45.43
C ASP A 179 8.66 10.47 45.31
N ASN A 180 8.20 9.44 44.61
CA ASN A 180 6.84 8.95 44.66
C ASN A 180 6.90 7.44 44.48
N GLY A 181 6.91 6.74 45.62
CA GLY A 181 6.88 5.29 45.71
C GLY A 181 5.71 4.71 44.94
N THR A 182 6.01 4.12 43.79
CA THR A 182 5.30 2.95 43.28
C THR A 182 6.36 2.01 42.73
N ASP A 183 6.53 0.89 43.40
CA ASP A 183 7.34 -0.23 42.91
C ASP A 183 6.59 -0.80 41.69
N ASP A 184 6.93 -0.30 40.51
CA ASP A 184 6.16 -0.50 39.28
C ASP A 184 6.59 -1.84 38.63
N GLY A 185 6.04 -2.93 39.17
CA GLY A 185 6.51 -4.33 39.12
C GLY A 185 6.61 -5.08 37.78
N GLN A 186 7.14 -4.48 36.70
CA GLN A 186 7.42 -5.19 35.44
C GLN A 186 8.89 -5.57 35.20
N ILE A 187 9.86 -4.72 35.57
CA ILE A 187 11.29 -5.04 35.44
C ILE A 187 11.85 -5.26 36.85
N LYS A 188 12.30 -6.49 37.12
CA LYS A 188 12.85 -6.83 38.43
C LYS A 188 14.06 -5.96 38.74
N SER A 189 14.08 -5.34 39.92
CA SER A 189 15.17 -4.46 40.40
C SER A 189 16.56 -5.11 40.31
N GLU A 190 16.64 -6.44 40.49
CA GLU A 190 17.87 -7.24 40.37
C GLU A 190 18.57 -7.15 38.99
N LEU A 191 17.83 -6.80 37.93
CA LEU A 191 18.32 -6.67 36.56
C LEU A 191 18.93 -5.30 36.26
N LEU A 192 18.71 -4.32 37.15
CA LEU A 192 19.13 -2.93 36.97
C LEU A 192 20.27 -2.59 37.92
N ILE A 193 21.07 -1.61 37.52
CA ILE A 193 21.95 -0.85 38.40
C ILE A 193 21.20 0.42 38.71
N LYS A 194 20.47 0.40 39.84
CA LYS A 194 19.63 1.53 40.25
C LYS A 194 20.48 2.75 40.56
N ILE A 195 20.16 3.87 39.94
CA ILE A 195 20.85 5.14 40.13
C ILE A 195 20.05 5.97 41.15
N ALA A 196 20.62 6.13 42.33
CA ALA A 196 20.10 7.04 43.34
C ALA A 196 21.05 8.24 43.43
N ASN A 197 20.65 9.38 42.89
CA ASN A 197 21.48 10.57 42.86
C ASN A 197 20.68 11.83 43.26
N PRO A 198 21.27 12.75 44.05
CA PRO A 198 20.58 13.94 44.55
C PRO A 198 20.54 15.11 43.54
N ASN A 199 21.11 14.92 42.34
CA ASN A 199 21.31 15.97 41.33
C ASN A 199 20.75 15.53 39.96
N ASN A 200 20.89 16.35 38.92
CA ASN A 200 20.35 16.03 37.59
C ASN A 200 21.29 15.19 36.71
N LEU A 201 22.35 14.59 37.28
CA LEU A 201 23.40 13.88 36.52
C LEU A 201 23.13 12.38 36.32
N CYS A 202 21.87 11.93 36.41
CA CYS A 202 21.52 10.50 36.37
C CYS A 202 22.01 9.78 35.10
N LEU A 203 22.02 10.47 33.94
CA LEU A 203 22.59 9.96 32.69
C LEU A 203 24.05 9.55 32.85
N PHE A 204 24.87 10.42 33.45
CA PHE A 204 26.30 10.19 33.58
C PHE A 204 26.63 9.15 34.64
N TYR A 205 25.85 9.10 35.74
CA TYR A 205 25.96 7.99 36.70
C TYR A 205 25.60 6.66 36.05
N ALA A 206 24.49 6.59 35.30
CA ALA A 206 24.10 5.38 34.59
C ALA A 206 25.18 4.94 33.59
N LEU A 207 25.76 5.88 32.84
CA LEU A 207 26.84 5.62 31.89
C LEU A 207 28.11 5.10 32.58
N GLU A 208 28.66 5.83 33.54
CA GLU A 208 29.97 5.52 34.14
C GLU A 208 29.92 4.28 35.04
N ILE A 209 28.84 4.12 35.83
CA ILE A 209 28.67 2.95 36.69
C ILE A 209 28.45 1.71 35.83
N THR A 210 27.65 1.79 34.77
CA THR A 210 27.46 0.66 33.86
C THR A 210 28.74 0.33 33.11
N ARG A 211 29.52 1.34 32.67
CA ARG A 211 30.84 1.15 32.05
C ARG A 211 31.76 0.35 32.97
N LYS A 212 31.96 0.82 34.21
CA LYS A 212 32.80 0.13 35.21
C LYS A 212 32.31 -1.29 35.51
N TYR A 213 30.99 -1.47 35.58
CA TYR A 213 30.38 -2.80 35.75
C TYR A 213 30.73 -3.75 34.60
N VAL A 214 30.66 -3.30 33.34
CA VAL A 214 30.97 -4.15 32.18
C VAL A 214 32.47 -4.34 31.95
N THR A 215 33.32 -3.39 32.35
CA THR A 215 34.79 -3.51 32.28
C THR A 215 35.42 -4.18 33.52
N LYS A 216 34.61 -4.48 34.56
CA LYS A 216 35.03 -5.10 35.83
C LYS A 216 36.00 -4.25 36.67
N GLU A 217 35.85 -2.93 36.62
CA GLU A 217 36.61 -2.00 37.48
C GLU A 217 35.99 -1.93 38.89
N LEU A 218 36.84 -1.92 39.94
CA LEU A 218 36.43 -1.86 41.35
C LEU A 218 36.38 -0.40 41.84
N GLY A 219 35.32 -0.06 42.59
CA GLY A 219 35.13 1.26 43.22
C GLY A 219 34.17 2.18 42.47
N ILE A 220 33.22 2.78 43.19
CA ILE A 220 32.21 3.71 42.64
C ILE A 220 32.17 4.94 43.54
N GLY A 221 32.53 6.11 42.99
CA GLY A 221 32.48 7.37 43.72
C GLY A 221 31.83 8.49 42.90
N MET A 222 31.13 9.39 43.58
CA MET A 222 30.60 10.64 43.02
C MET A 222 31.68 11.50 42.34
N LYS A 223 32.95 11.32 42.76
CA LYS A 223 34.13 11.95 42.17
C LYS A 223 34.40 11.49 40.74
N ASP A 224 34.15 10.23 40.40
CA ASP A 224 34.41 9.66 39.07
C ASP A 224 33.57 10.34 37.98
N VAL A 225 32.30 10.63 38.28
CA VAL A 225 31.39 11.31 37.33
C VAL A 225 31.77 12.78 37.16
N LEU A 226 32.15 13.46 38.23
CA LEU A 226 32.61 14.85 38.14
C LEU A 226 33.93 14.98 37.38
N ASP A 227 34.84 14.02 37.56
CA ASP A 227 36.10 13.96 36.82
C ASP A 227 35.85 13.64 35.33
N LEU A 228 34.90 12.74 35.02
CA LEU A 228 34.44 12.47 33.65
C LEU A 228 33.86 13.72 32.99
N LEU A 229 32.96 14.44 33.66
CA LEU A 229 32.35 15.67 33.13
C LEU A 229 33.40 16.76 32.88
N LYS A 230 34.34 16.94 33.80
CA LYS A 230 35.47 17.87 33.62
C LYS A 230 36.35 17.48 32.43
N ALA A 231 36.72 16.20 32.33
CA ALA A 231 37.56 15.70 31.24
C ALA A 231 36.86 15.81 29.87
N ALA A 232 35.55 15.55 29.82
CA ALA A 232 34.72 15.67 28.64
C ALA A 232 34.25 17.10 28.33
N LYS A 233 34.60 18.09 29.17
CA LYS A 233 34.20 19.50 29.07
C LYS A 233 32.67 19.71 29.04
N ILE A 234 31.93 18.92 29.83
CA ILE A 234 30.48 18.99 29.93
C ILE A 234 30.10 19.82 31.18
N PRO A 235 29.23 20.85 31.06
CA PRO A 235 28.70 21.57 32.22
C PRO A 235 27.97 20.62 33.18
N HIS A 236 28.00 20.87 34.47
CA HIS A 236 27.39 20.00 35.49
C HIS A 236 26.23 20.67 36.27
N ASP A 237 25.84 21.88 35.84
CA ASP A 237 24.82 22.76 36.41
C ASP A 237 23.53 22.84 35.58
N LEU A 238 23.45 22.13 34.44
CA LEU A 238 22.25 22.10 33.62
C LEU A 238 21.09 21.39 34.32
N PRO A 239 19.84 21.84 34.09
CA PRO A 239 18.65 21.26 34.72
C PRO A 239 18.38 19.82 34.27
N GLU A 240 18.74 19.46 33.04
CA GLU A 240 18.56 18.12 32.47
C GLU A 240 19.63 17.86 31.40
N TYR A 241 19.95 16.59 31.15
CA TYR A 241 20.92 16.17 30.12
C TYR A 241 20.26 15.23 29.13
N ASP A 242 20.42 15.52 27.84
CA ASP A 242 19.92 14.70 26.75
C ASP A 242 20.91 13.60 26.36
N ALA A 243 20.48 12.35 26.40
CA ALA A 243 21.32 11.23 25.97
C ALA A 243 21.76 11.35 24.51
N VAL A 244 20.97 11.95 23.63
CA VAL A 244 21.37 12.14 22.22
C VAL A 244 22.56 13.09 22.08
N GLU A 245 22.63 14.10 22.93
CA GLU A 245 23.67 15.13 22.89
C GLU A 245 24.94 14.66 23.62
N TYR A 246 24.77 14.11 24.81
CA TYR A 246 25.89 13.87 25.72
C TYR A 246 26.48 12.45 25.64
N VAL A 247 25.70 11.43 25.24
CA VAL A 247 26.27 10.08 25.04
C VAL A 247 27.35 10.08 23.96
N PRO A 248 27.20 10.75 22.80
CA PRO A 248 28.27 10.84 21.82
C PRO A 248 29.59 11.35 22.37
N ILE A 249 29.54 12.48 23.10
CA ILE A 249 30.71 13.12 23.69
C ILE A 249 31.43 12.15 24.65
N ILE A 250 30.68 11.50 25.54
CA ILE A 250 31.23 10.54 26.50
C ILE A 250 31.79 9.30 25.83
N VAL A 251 31.07 8.73 24.85
CA VAL A 251 31.49 7.50 24.16
C VAL A 251 32.74 7.75 23.31
N ASP A 252 32.83 8.89 22.63
CA ASP A 252 34.01 9.26 21.86
C ASP A 252 35.21 9.55 22.77
N PHE A 253 34.97 10.20 23.92
CA PHE A 253 35.98 10.34 24.96
C PHE A 253 36.49 8.99 25.45
N TRP A 254 35.62 8.04 25.80
CA TRP A 254 36.02 6.70 26.22
C TRP A 254 36.76 5.93 25.12
N ASN A 255 36.28 5.99 23.88
CA ASN A 255 36.93 5.32 22.74
C ASN A 255 38.33 5.89 22.45
N ASN A 256 38.58 7.15 22.76
CA ASN A 256 39.89 7.77 22.66
C ASN A 256 40.76 7.42 23.88
N GLN A 257 40.25 7.58 25.10
CA GLN A 257 40.98 7.36 26.35
C GLN A 257 41.44 5.90 26.50
N TYR A 258 40.59 4.95 26.12
CA TYR A 258 40.86 3.51 26.30
C TYR A 258 41.25 2.81 24.99
N LYS A 259 41.64 3.58 23.97
CA LYS A 259 42.05 3.06 22.67
C LYS A 259 43.19 2.05 22.80
N ASP A 260 44.20 2.37 23.61
CA ASP A 260 45.39 1.53 23.82
C ASP A 260 45.09 0.29 24.67
N ALA A 261 44.05 0.34 25.51
CA ALA A 261 43.51 -0.82 26.21
C ALA A 261 42.65 -1.74 25.31
N GLY A 262 42.43 -1.34 24.05
CA GLY A 262 41.68 -2.11 23.06
C GLY A 262 40.15 -2.07 23.24
N TYR A 263 39.63 -1.16 24.08
CA TYR A 263 38.19 -1.02 24.26
C TYR A 263 37.55 -0.19 23.13
N LYS A 264 36.41 -0.68 22.65
CA LYS A 264 35.53 -0.02 21.69
C LYS A 264 34.13 -0.05 22.26
N PHE A 265 33.72 1.07 22.83
CA PHE A 265 32.45 1.26 23.49
C PHE A 265 31.35 1.56 22.49
N ARG A 266 30.18 0.99 22.76
CA ARG A 266 28.91 1.39 22.17
C ARG A 266 27.83 1.41 23.24
N VAL A 267 27.12 2.52 23.32
CA VAL A 267 26.02 2.72 24.27
C VAL A 267 24.70 2.37 23.60
N PHE A 268 23.83 1.71 24.35
CA PHE A 268 22.46 1.36 23.98
C PHE A 268 21.50 1.87 25.05
N VAL A 269 20.64 2.80 24.68
CA VAL A 269 19.60 3.35 25.55
C VAL A 269 18.30 2.63 25.24
N PHE A 270 17.71 1.96 26.24
CA PHE A 270 16.42 1.27 26.13
C PHE A 270 15.31 2.10 26.77
N GLY A 271 14.14 2.11 26.16
CA GLY A 271 12.91 2.59 26.79
C GLY A 271 12.17 1.46 27.51
N ARG A 272 11.30 1.80 28.45
CA ARG A 272 10.51 0.84 29.25
C ARG A 272 9.77 -0.22 28.42
N ASP A 273 9.12 0.20 27.33
CA ASP A 273 8.25 -0.66 26.51
C ASP A 273 8.90 -1.08 25.17
N ASN A 274 10.18 -0.78 24.97
CA ASN A 274 10.85 -0.96 23.68
C ASN A 274 11.70 -2.24 23.65
N GLU A 275 11.41 -3.14 22.70
CA GLU A 275 12.26 -4.31 22.47
C GLU A 275 13.62 -3.97 21.86
N LYS A 276 13.71 -2.83 21.16
CA LYS A 276 14.92 -2.29 20.56
C LYS A 276 15.39 -1.04 21.32
N PRO A 277 16.69 -0.72 21.30
CA PRO A 277 17.17 0.54 21.86
C PRO A 277 16.48 1.72 21.18
N ILE A 278 16.06 2.71 21.98
CA ILE A 278 15.50 3.99 21.51
C ILE A 278 16.61 4.92 20.99
N PHE A 279 17.85 4.74 21.47
CA PHE A 279 19.03 5.44 20.97
C PHE A 279 20.29 4.57 21.13
N LYS A 280 21.26 4.73 20.21
CA LYS A 280 22.54 4.02 20.26
C LYS A 280 23.63 4.86 19.60
N TYR A 281 24.83 4.85 20.18
CA TYR A 281 25.99 5.57 19.64
C TYR A 281 27.29 4.86 19.99
N GLY A 282 28.28 4.93 19.09
CA GLY A 282 29.62 4.36 19.25
C GLY A 282 30.04 3.49 18.07
N ALA A 283 31.16 2.79 18.22
CA ALA A 283 31.79 2.04 17.13
C ALA A 283 30.89 0.93 16.58
N GLU A 284 30.85 0.73 15.25
CA GLU A 284 30.14 -0.39 14.60
C GLU A 284 30.78 -1.76 14.91
N ASN A 285 32.08 -1.77 15.20
CA ASN A 285 32.85 -2.96 15.60
C ASN A 285 33.17 -2.97 17.11
N PHE A 286 32.21 -2.57 17.94
CA PHE A 286 32.34 -2.51 19.39
C PHE A 286 32.62 -3.89 20.02
N ASN A 287 33.37 -3.88 21.13
CA ASN A 287 33.57 -5.06 21.98
C ASN A 287 33.05 -4.85 23.41
N VAL A 288 32.72 -3.60 23.79
CA VAL A 288 32.10 -3.27 25.08
C VAL A 288 30.74 -2.62 24.84
N GLN A 289 29.68 -3.29 25.29
CA GLN A 289 28.32 -2.73 25.28
C GLN A 289 27.94 -2.13 26.63
N VAL A 290 27.55 -0.86 26.64
CA VAL A 290 27.02 -0.16 27.82
C VAL A 290 25.53 0.03 27.62
N SER A 291 24.70 -0.58 28.47
CA SER A 291 23.24 -0.57 28.31
C SER A 291 22.58 0.19 29.46
N ILE A 292 21.80 1.21 29.16
CA ILE A 292 21.08 2.02 30.15
C ILE A 292 19.58 2.03 29.83
N LEU A 293 18.75 2.15 30.85
CA LEU A 293 17.29 2.20 30.78
C LEU A 293 16.83 3.63 31.05
N HIS A 294 16.02 4.17 30.15
CA HIS A 294 15.27 5.41 30.37
C HIS A 294 13.83 5.09 30.75
N SER A 295 13.43 5.52 31.94
CA SER A 295 12.05 5.38 32.44
C SER A 295 11.71 6.53 33.38
N ASN A 296 10.51 7.10 33.26
CA ASN A 296 10.02 8.18 34.12
C ASN A 296 10.98 9.38 34.23
N ASN A 297 11.57 9.81 33.11
CA ASN A 297 12.58 10.87 33.05
C ASN A 297 13.80 10.61 33.94
N HIS A 298 14.22 9.35 34.07
CA HIS A 298 15.39 8.94 34.84
C HIS A 298 16.17 7.84 34.11
N PHE A 299 17.49 7.76 34.36
CA PHE A 299 18.37 6.76 33.76
C PHE A 299 18.89 5.77 34.80
N ASP A 300 18.65 4.49 34.57
CA ASP A 300 19.24 3.38 35.30
C ASP A 300 20.26 2.62 34.44
N GLY A 301 21.25 1.95 35.04
CA GLY A 301 22.09 0.99 34.33
C GLY A 301 21.37 -0.34 34.13
N ILE A 302 21.71 -1.09 33.07
CA ILE A 302 21.16 -2.43 32.82
C ILE A 302 22.26 -3.48 32.98
N ARG A 303 22.06 -4.43 33.90
CA ARG A 303 22.98 -5.56 34.09
C ARG A 303 22.80 -6.63 33.02
N ASN A 304 21.54 -6.93 32.68
CA ASN A 304 21.20 -7.99 31.74
C ASN A 304 19.97 -7.61 30.91
N VAL A 305 20.21 -7.07 29.71
CA VAL A 305 19.17 -6.68 28.74
C VAL A 305 18.26 -7.85 28.38
N GLY A 306 18.80 -9.07 28.25
CA GLY A 306 18.00 -10.25 27.96
C GLY A 306 16.95 -10.51 29.03
N GLY A 307 17.31 -10.36 30.30
CA GLY A 307 16.42 -10.57 31.45
C GLY A 307 15.18 -9.67 31.45
N MET A 308 15.28 -8.46 30.88
CA MET A 308 14.15 -7.52 30.78
C MET A 308 12.98 -8.10 29.94
N PHE A 309 13.27 -9.02 29.02
CA PHE A 309 12.28 -9.61 28.12
C PHE A 309 11.84 -11.02 28.55
N GLY A 310 12.20 -11.46 29.76
CA GLY A 310 11.75 -12.70 30.38
C GLY A 310 12.86 -13.69 30.74
N LEU A 311 12.50 -14.72 31.51
CA LEU A 311 13.42 -15.74 32.02
C LEU A 311 14.19 -16.44 30.89
N ARG A 312 15.52 -16.50 31.04
CA ARG A 312 16.46 -17.16 30.10
C ARG A 312 16.51 -16.57 28.69
N MET A 313 15.99 -15.35 28.49
CA MET A 313 16.12 -14.64 27.24
C MET A 313 17.50 -13.99 27.13
N LYS A 314 18.07 -14.00 25.92
CA LYS A 314 19.34 -13.33 25.56
C LYS A 314 19.06 -12.25 24.52
N TYR A 315 19.95 -11.27 24.41
CA TYR A 315 19.84 -10.18 23.47
C TYR A 315 21.09 -10.10 22.58
N CYS A 316 20.89 -9.92 21.28
CA CYS A 316 22.00 -9.66 20.35
C CYS A 316 22.02 -8.18 19.99
N PHE A 317 23.07 -7.48 20.38
CA PHE A 317 23.24 -6.04 20.15
C PHE A 317 23.50 -5.68 18.68
N THR A 318 23.97 -6.62 17.86
CA THR A 318 24.33 -6.38 16.45
C THR A 318 23.15 -6.43 15.51
N CYS A 319 22.17 -7.31 15.77
CA CYS A 319 20.95 -7.41 14.95
C CYS A 319 19.68 -7.03 15.72
N GLU A 320 19.82 -6.61 16.99
CA GLU A 320 18.75 -6.11 17.86
C GLU A 320 17.57 -7.08 17.99
N LYS A 321 17.89 -8.36 18.19
CA LYS A 321 16.89 -9.42 18.37
C LYS A 321 17.13 -10.20 19.65
N LYS A 322 16.05 -10.44 20.39
CA LYS A 322 16.02 -11.37 21.50
C LYS A 322 15.94 -12.83 21.04
N PHE A 323 16.56 -13.74 21.78
CA PHE A 323 16.56 -15.18 21.49
C PHE A 323 16.75 -15.98 22.77
N ARG A 324 16.21 -17.20 22.87
CA ARG A 324 16.41 -18.05 24.06
C ARG A 324 17.63 -18.96 23.91
N LYS A 325 17.86 -19.48 22.71
CA LYS A 325 18.98 -20.38 22.40
C LYS A 325 19.72 -19.90 21.15
N SER A 326 21.06 -19.98 21.12
CA SER A 326 21.86 -19.50 19.97
C SER A 326 21.45 -20.13 18.63
N LYS A 327 20.87 -21.35 18.65
CA LYS A 327 20.31 -22.04 17.48
C LYS A 327 19.04 -21.41 16.89
N GLU A 328 18.37 -20.51 17.61
CA GLU A 328 17.19 -19.76 17.14
C GLU A 328 17.57 -18.45 16.47
N HIS A 329 18.81 -18.01 16.65
CA HIS A 329 19.32 -16.77 16.10
C HIS A 329 19.45 -16.83 14.57
N ASP A 330 19.53 -15.67 13.91
CA ASP A 330 19.71 -15.60 12.46
C ASP A 330 21.12 -16.11 12.07
N MET A 331 21.23 -16.81 10.94
CA MET A 331 22.53 -17.25 10.40
C MET A 331 23.27 -16.11 9.68
N LYS A 332 22.56 -15.05 9.29
CA LYS A 332 23.16 -13.87 8.64
C LYS A 332 23.71 -12.84 9.62
N CYS A 333 23.52 -13.04 10.93
CA CYS A 333 24.00 -12.09 11.93
C CYS A 333 25.53 -12.08 11.97
N LYS A 334 26.14 -10.89 11.86
CA LYS A 334 27.60 -10.70 11.88
C LYS A 334 28.24 -11.20 13.19
N SER A 335 27.52 -11.08 14.30
CA SER A 335 27.98 -11.51 15.64
C SER A 335 27.62 -12.96 15.95
N ARG A 336 27.50 -13.79 14.91
CA ARG A 336 27.34 -15.23 15.03
C ARG A 336 28.47 -15.94 14.30
N CYS A 337 29.08 -16.91 14.95
CA CYS A 337 30.01 -17.79 14.25
C CYS A 337 29.22 -18.81 13.39
N ASN A 338 29.38 -18.75 12.07
CA ASN A 338 28.75 -19.69 11.14
C ASN A 338 29.26 -21.14 11.28
N LEU A 339 30.44 -21.31 11.89
CA LEU A 339 31.07 -22.61 12.10
C LEU A 339 30.55 -23.31 13.38
N CYS A 340 30.62 -22.67 14.54
CA CYS A 340 30.21 -23.27 15.83
C CYS A 340 28.81 -22.85 16.31
N GLY A 341 28.22 -21.79 15.76
CA GLY A 341 26.85 -21.36 16.08
C GLY A 341 26.71 -20.49 17.32
N ARG A 342 27.82 -20.12 18.00
CA ARG A 342 27.82 -19.17 19.12
C ARG A 342 27.50 -17.75 18.64
N VAL A 343 26.89 -16.96 19.51
CA VAL A 343 26.35 -15.61 19.23
C VAL A 343 26.80 -14.67 20.34
N GLY A 344 27.27 -13.48 19.99
CA GLY A 344 27.85 -12.48 20.90
C GLY A 344 28.88 -11.58 20.20
N SER A 345 29.32 -10.52 20.88
CA SER A 345 30.31 -9.55 20.36
C SER A 345 31.67 -10.19 20.05
N GLU A 346 32.04 -11.27 20.72
CA GLU A 346 33.29 -12.02 20.51
C GLU A 346 33.27 -12.96 19.28
N TYR A 347 32.20 -12.94 18.48
CA TYR A 347 32.03 -13.79 17.30
C TYR A 347 31.97 -12.96 16.01
N PRO A 348 32.45 -13.48 14.86
CA PRO A 348 32.85 -14.87 14.59
C PRO A 348 34.16 -15.28 15.30
N CYS A 349 34.32 -16.59 15.57
CA CYS A 349 35.55 -17.10 16.17
C CYS A 349 36.76 -16.76 15.30
N VAL A 350 37.79 -16.19 15.91
CA VAL A 350 39.06 -15.82 15.25
C VAL A 350 39.97 -17.06 15.14
N ALA A 351 40.80 -17.12 14.11
CA ALA A 351 41.81 -18.17 13.95
C ALA A 351 42.82 -18.15 15.09
N SER A 352 43.30 -19.32 15.52
CA SER A 352 44.31 -19.47 16.58
C SER A 352 45.50 -20.24 16.04
N GLY A 353 46.61 -19.53 15.79
CA GLY A 353 47.86 -20.10 15.27
C GLY A 353 47.67 -20.91 13.98
N ASN A 354 48.37 -22.05 13.90
CA ASN A 354 48.34 -22.97 12.75
C ASN A 354 47.22 -24.04 12.84
N PHE A 355 46.22 -23.87 13.71
CA PHE A 355 45.16 -24.86 13.86
C PHE A 355 44.28 -24.93 12.60
N TYR A 356 44.16 -26.12 11.99
CA TYR A 356 43.23 -26.38 10.89
C TYR A 356 42.61 -27.78 11.05
N LYS A 357 41.28 -27.87 11.05
CA LYS A 357 40.57 -29.15 11.09
C LYS A 357 39.28 -29.12 10.28
N LYS A 358 39.11 -30.10 9.37
CA LYS A 358 37.83 -30.36 8.70
C LYS A 358 37.01 -31.31 9.58
N CYS A 359 35.72 -31.04 9.74
CA CYS A 359 34.80 -31.96 10.41
C CYS A 359 34.13 -32.88 9.39
N ASP A 360 34.24 -34.20 9.59
CA ASP A 360 33.75 -35.20 8.63
C ASP A 360 32.22 -35.27 8.56
N GLU A 361 31.52 -34.95 9.66
CA GLU A 361 30.04 -35.00 9.69
C GLU A 361 29.36 -33.83 8.95
N CYS A 362 29.90 -32.62 9.11
CA CYS A 362 29.30 -31.38 8.60
C CYS A 362 30.08 -30.72 7.46
N GLY A 363 31.27 -31.22 7.14
CA GLY A 363 32.16 -30.76 6.06
C GLY A 363 32.87 -29.43 6.33
N LYS A 364 32.55 -28.73 7.43
CA LYS A 364 33.08 -27.39 7.75
C LYS A 364 34.55 -27.45 8.14
N LYS A 365 35.28 -26.39 7.79
CA LYS A 365 36.70 -26.19 8.12
C LYS A 365 36.82 -25.20 9.29
N TYR A 366 37.58 -25.57 10.31
CA TYR A 366 37.75 -24.78 11.54
C TYR A 366 39.20 -24.36 11.69
N LEU A 367 39.41 -23.09 12.05
CA LEU A 367 40.74 -22.47 12.25
C LEU A 367 41.05 -22.20 13.74
N ASN A 368 40.22 -22.72 14.64
CA ASN A 368 40.30 -22.50 16.07
C ASN A 368 39.82 -23.76 16.81
N GLU A 369 40.63 -24.25 17.75
CA GLU A 369 40.37 -25.49 18.48
C GLU A 369 39.13 -25.41 19.36
N ASP A 370 38.93 -24.32 20.10
CA ASP A 370 37.73 -24.10 20.90
C ASP A 370 36.47 -24.03 20.03
N CYS A 371 36.55 -23.39 18.85
CA CYS A 371 35.47 -23.39 17.86
C CYS A 371 35.13 -24.81 17.39
N PHE A 372 36.15 -25.64 17.14
CA PHE A 372 35.99 -27.04 16.77
C PHE A 372 35.40 -27.87 17.93
N ASN A 373 35.89 -27.72 19.15
CA ASN A 373 35.39 -28.51 20.27
C ASN A 373 33.96 -28.12 20.65
N HIS A 374 33.62 -26.82 20.59
CA HIS A 374 32.26 -26.35 20.86
C HIS A 374 31.25 -26.81 19.80
N HIS A 375 31.60 -26.82 18.50
CA HIS A 375 30.64 -27.27 17.48
C HIS A 375 30.30 -28.77 17.62
N LYS A 376 31.25 -29.60 18.08
CA LYS A 376 31.04 -31.03 18.36
C LYS A 376 30.23 -31.27 19.63
N LYS A 377 30.51 -30.54 20.71
CA LYS A 377 29.76 -30.62 21.97
C LYS A 377 28.34 -30.07 21.84
N SER A 378 28.12 -29.11 20.93
CA SER A 378 26.81 -28.51 20.67
C SER A 378 26.02 -29.27 19.60
N SER A 379 24.73 -28.97 19.48
CA SER A 379 23.90 -29.53 18.40
C SER A 379 24.22 -28.93 17.01
N ASN A 380 25.22 -28.05 16.87
CA ASN A 380 25.44 -27.29 15.64
C ASN A 380 26.00 -28.16 14.51
N CYS A 381 26.85 -29.15 14.81
CA CYS A 381 27.39 -30.11 13.83
C CYS A 381 26.27 -30.81 13.05
N ARG A 382 25.26 -31.33 13.78
CA ARG A 382 24.11 -32.02 13.19
C ARG A 382 23.10 -31.07 12.53
N GLN A 383 23.09 -29.79 12.92
CA GLN A 383 22.11 -28.80 12.48
C GLN A 383 22.53 -27.98 11.26
N THR A 384 23.80 -27.98 10.89
CA THR A 384 24.28 -27.16 9.77
C THR A 384 25.41 -27.86 9.02
N LYS A 385 25.32 -27.89 7.70
CA LYS A 385 26.32 -28.49 6.82
C LYS A 385 26.82 -27.47 5.81
N ILE A 386 28.04 -27.63 5.32
CA ILE A 386 28.55 -26.85 4.18
C ILE A 386 28.35 -27.64 2.88
N CYS A 387 27.95 -26.96 1.81
CA CYS A 387 27.92 -27.56 0.48
C CYS A 387 29.34 -27.62 -0.08
N GLU A 388 29.80 -28.79 -0.53
CA GLU A 388 31.13 -28.94 -1.13
C GLU A 388 31.26 -28.27 -2.50
N LYS A 389 30.15 -28.08 -3.23
CA LYS A 389 30.15 -27.46 -4.56
C LYS A 389 30.21 -25.92 -4.52
N CYS A 390 29.44 -25.29 -3.65
CA CYS A 390 29.31 -23.82 -3.64
C CYS A 390 29.68 -23.16 -2.30
N GLY A 391 30.18 -23.92 -1.32
CA GLY A 391 30.65 -23.40 -0.03
C GLY A 391 29.57 -22.84 0.91
N VAL A 392 28.29 -22.89 0.52
CA VAL A 392 27.18 -22.34 1.33
C VAL A 392 26.93 -23.22 2.55
N ILE A 393 26.91 -22.59 3.73
CA ILE A 393 26.48 -23.25 4.98
C ILE A 393 24.96 -23.15 5.09
N TRP A 394 24.29 -24.29 5.18
CA TRP A 394 22.83 -24.38 5.24
C TRP A 394 22.37 -25.15 6.48
N SER A 395 21.11 -24.94 6.88
CA SER A 395 20.55 -25.54 8.10
C SER A 395 19.73 -26.79 7.84
N MET A 396 20.05 -27.87 8.56
CA MET A 396 19.34 -29.15 8.62
C MET A 396 18.06 -29.11 9.47
N LYS A 397 17.74 -27.98 10.13
CA LYS A 397 16.63 -27.89 11.11
C LYS A 397 15.26 -28.25 10.51
N ASN A 398 15.07 -27.96 9.22
CA ASN A 398 13.85 -28.27 8.47
C ASN A 398 13.94 -29.59 7.69
N TYR A 399 15.12 -30.22 7.61
CA TYR A 399 15.38 -31.40 6.77
C TYR A 399 14.58 -32.63 7.22
N LYS A 400 14.34 -32.81 8.52
CA LYS A 400 13.54 -33.93 9.05
C LYS A 400 12.04 -33.80 8.78
N ARG A 401 11.54 -32.59 8.47
CA ARG A 401 10.11 -32.34 8.18
C ARG A 401 9.84 -32.18 6.68
N GLU A 402 10.84 -31.74 5.91
CA GLU A 402 10.71 -31.42 4.50
C GLU A 402 12.05 -31.77 3.80
N ALA A 403 12.19 -33.03 3.36
CA ALA A 403 13.41 -33.52 2.71
C ALA A 403 13.79 -32.71 1.44
N GLU A 404 12.79 -32.10 0.81
CA GLU A 404 12.90 -31.22 -0.37
C GLU A 404 13.62 -29.88 -0.08
N LYS A 405 13.74 -29.46 1.18
CA LYS A 405 14.49 -28.26 1.59
C LYS A 405 16.01 -28.48 1.71
N LYS A 406 16.54 -29.54 1.12
CA LYS A 406 17.99 -29.73 0.96
C LYS A 406 18.56 -28.54 0.17
N HIS A 407 19.74 -28.05 0.55
CA HIS A 407 20.39 -27.01 -0.23
C HIS A 407 20.64 -27.49 -1.67
N VAL A 408 20.15 -26.71 -2.63
CA VAL A 408 20.40 -26.87 -4.07
C VAL A 408 21.22 -25.69 -4.56
N CYS A 409 22.38 -25.96 -5.15
CA CYS A 409 23.25 -24.91 -5.70
C CYS A 409 22.51 -24.11 -6.80
N GLY A 410 22.74 -22.80 -6.85
CA GLY A 410 22.13 -21.91 -7.84
C GLY A 410 20.72 -21.39 -7.47
N GLN A 411 20.06 -21.94 -6.46
CA GLN A 411 18.76 -21.44 -6.00
C GLN A 411 18.89 -20.37 -4.92
N LYS A 412 18.02 -19.36 -4.99
CA LYS A 412 17.90 -18.28 -4.00
C LYS A 412 16.47 -18.19 -3.48
N TRP A 413 16.31 -17.74 -2.24
CA TRP A 413 14.98 -17.45 -1.69
C TRP A 413 14.42 -16.20 -2.36
N CYS A 414 13.29 -16.36 -3.05
CA CYS A 414 12.56 -15.26 -3.66
C CYS A 414 11.46 -14.74 -2.71
N GLN A 415 11.39 -13.43 -2.48
CA GLN A 415 10.37 -12.83 -1.62
C GLN A 415 8.98 -12.77 -2.29
N ILE A 416 8.94 -12.78 -3.63
CA ILE A 416 7.71 -12.67 -4.43
C ILE A 416 6.92 -13.98 -4.33
N CYS A 417 7.50 -15.09 -4.78
CA CYS A 417 6.84 -16.40 -4.72
C CYS A 417 7.06 -17.13 -3.38
N ARG A 418 7.99 -16.68 -2.53
CA ARG A 418 8.33 -17.31 -1.23
C ARG A 418 8.83 -18.76 -1.37
N GLN A 419 9.63 -19.04 -2.40
CA GLN A 419 10.29 -20.32 -2.64
C GLN A 419 11.78 -20.14 -2.96
N PHE A 420 12.55 -21.21 -2.80
CA PHE A 420 13.91 -21.28 -3.35
C PHE A 420 13.83 -21.72 -4.81
N HIS A 421 14.37 -20.91 -5.73
CA HIS A 421 14.50 -21.27 -7.14
C HIS A 421 15.63 -20.46 -7.81
N SER A 422 16.03 -20.84 -9.03
CA SER A 422 16.91 -20.02 -9.87
C SER A 422 16.15 -18.79 -10.38
N MET A 423 16.84 -17.67 -10.60
CA MET A 423 16.19 -16.47 -11.13
C MET A 423 15.66 -16.70 -12.55
N ASP A 424 16.33 -17.53 -13.34
CA ASP A 424 15.98 -17.85 -14.73
C ASP A 424 14.64 -18.59 -14.87
N ARG A 425 14.23 -19.34 -13.83
CA ARG A 425 12.93 -20.01 -13.80
C ARG A 425 11.77 -19.00 -13.77
N GLY A 426 11.99 -17.81 -13.21
CA GLY A 426 10.92 -16.87 -12.88
C GLY A 426 10.06 -17.29 -11.69
N CYS A 427 9.05 -16.49 -11.36
CA CYS A 427 8.18 -16.67 -10.19
C CYS A 427 6.81 -17.21 -10.58
N PHE A 428 6.27 -18.16 -9.81
CA PHE A 428 4.95 -18.74 -10.06
C PHE A 428 3.99 -18.54 -8.87
N ILE A 429 2.69 -18.47 -9.16
CA ILE A 429 1.64 -18.51 -8.15
C ILE A 429 1.67 -19.90 -7.53
N ARG A 430 1.67 -19.95 -6.19
CA ARG A 430 1.79 -21.20 -5.46
C ARG A 430 0.45 -21.86 -5.18
N PRO A 431 0.34 -23.18 -5.33
CA PRO A 431 -0.73 -23.94 -4.70
C PRO A 431 -0.81 -23.62 -3.19
N LEU A 432 -2.01 -23.67 -2.64
CA LEU A 432 -2.26 -23.39 -1.23
C LEU A 432 -2.13 -24.68 -0.42
N GLU A 433 -1.35 -24.62 0.65
CA GLU A 433 -1.32 -25.65 1.68
C GLU A 433 -2.03 -25.10 2.93
N LEU A 434 -3.08 -25.80 3.36
CA LEU A 434 -3.79 -25.45 4.59
C LEU A 434 -2.97 -25.83 5.81
N LYS A 435 -3.00 -24.97 6.82
CA LYS A 435 -2.42 -25.23 8.13
C LYS A 435 -3.56 -25.36 9.13
N LYS A 436 -3.42 -26.29 10.08
CA LYS A 436 -4.40 -26.46 11.14
C LYS A 436 -4.68 -25.13 11.84
N GLY A 437 -5.95 -24.73 11.83
CA GLY A 437 -6.39 -23.46 12.40
C GLY A 437 -6.40 -23.50 13.93
N ALA A 438 -5.87 -22.46 14.57
CA ALA A 438 -6.12 -22.24 16.00
C ALA A 438 -7.55 -21.72 16.24
N ASP A 439 -8.15 -22.15 17.35
CA ASP A 439 -9.44 -21.66 17.83
C ASP A 439 -9.45 -20.13 17.99
N TYR A 440 -10.58 -19.52 17.66
CA TYR A 440 -10.75 -18.07 17.74
C TYR A 440 -12.19 -17.69 18.12
N ARG A 441 -12.36 -16.43 18.50
CA ARG A 441 -13.64 -15.81 18.86
C ARG A 441 -14.21 -15.07 17.67
N LEU A 442 -15.48 -15.29 17.36
CA LEU A 442 -16.24 -14.46 16.44
C LEU A 442 -17.05 -13.47 17.27
N VAL A 443 -16.88 -12.18 17.02
CA VAL A 443 -17.74 -11.13 17.54
C VAL A 443 -18.45 -10.49 16.37
N THR A 444 -19.77 -10.42 16.42
CA THR A 444 -20.59 -9.67 15.48
C THR A 444 -21.20 -8.49 16.21
N PHE A 445 -21.27 -7.32 15.58
CA PHE A 445 -21.78 -6.12 16.22
C PHE A 445 -22.39 -5.16 15.20
N ASP A 446 -23.25 -4.28 15.70
CA ASP A 446 -23.95 -3.23 14.95
C ASP A 446 -24.22 -2.04 15.86
N PHE A 447 -24.17 -0.83 15.32
CA PHE A 447 -24.34 0.43 16.06
C PHE A 447 -25.54 1.22 15.57
N GLU A 448 -26.29 1.77 16.53
CA GLU A 448 -27.22 2.88 16.27
C GLU A 448 -26.66 4.18 16.85
N ALA A 449 -26.83 5.26 16.09
CA ALA A 449 -26.33 6.57 16.44
C ALA A 449 -27.40 7.65 16.25
N THR A 450 -27.35 8.67 17.11
CA THR A 450 -28.16 9.89 16.98
C THR A 450 -27.39 10.97 16.22
N GLN A 451 -28.11 11.92 15.59
CA GLN A 451 -27.59 13.02 14.77
C GLN A 451 -28.03 14.41 15.29
N ASN A 452 -28.15 14.53 16.61
CA ASN A 452 -28.68 15.75 17.24
C ASN A 452 -27.70 16.94 17.22
N GLU A 453 -26.40 16.68 17.14
CA GLU A 453 -25.35 17.70 17.20
C GLU A 453 -25.00 18.19 15.79
N VAL A 454 -25.15 19.50 15.52
CA VAL A 454 -24.82 20.14 14.23
C VAL A 454 -23.40 20.68 14.26
N ILE A 455 -22.65 20.45 13.18
CA ILE A 455 -21.30 20.99 12.99
C ILE A 455 -21.43 22.40 12.40
N LYS A 456 -21.08 23.44 13.17
CA LYS A 456 -21.39 24.86 12.87
C LYS A 456 -20.55 25.53 11.76
N ASN A 457 -19.78 24.79 10.95
CA ASN A 457 -18.67 25.38 10.18
C ASN A 457 -18.75 25.37 8.64
N ASP A 458 -19.90 25.13 8.00
CA ASP A 458 -20.04 25.36 6.55
C ASP A 458 -21.52 25.57 6.17
N ASN A 459 -21.79 26.13 4.98
CA ASN A 459 -23.14 26.28 4.40
C ASN A 459 -23.90 24.94 4.18
N ASP A 460 -23.36 23.81 4.65
CA ASP A 460 -23.96 22.47 4.65
C ASP A 460 -24.38 22.08 6.08
N GLU A 461 -25.63 21.64 6.29
CA GLU A 461 -26.14 21.12 7.57
C GLU A 461 -25.53 19.75 7.97
N ARG A 462 -24.22 19.70 8.24
CA ARG A 462 -23.56 18.46 8.67
C ARG A 462 -23.88 18.15 10.14
N ARG A 463 -24.16 16.88 10.44
CA ARG A 463 -24.50 16.39 11.79
C ARG A 463 -23.51 15.32 12.26
N VAL A 464 -23.21 15.32 13.56
CA VAL A 464 -22.32 14.35 14.20
C VAL A 464 -23.10 13.08 14.53
N HIS A 465 -22.57 11.92 14.13
CA HIS A 465 -23.10 10.63 14.57
C HIS A 465 -22.55 10.30 15.96
N LYS A 466 -23.43 10.18 16.95
CA LYS A 466 -23.09 9.80 18.32
C LYS A 466 -23.74 8.47 18.67
N VAL A 467 -22.92 7.43 18.84
CA VAL A 467 -23.39 6.08 19.14
C VAL A 467 -24.16 6.07 20.47
N ASN A 468 -25.42 5.69 20.43
CA ASN A 468 -26.30 5.62 21.60
C ASN A 468 -26.71 4.18 21.95
N PHE A 469 -26.54 3.25 21.01
CA PHE A 469 -26.83 1.83 21.22
C PHE A 469 -25.85 0.96 20.44
N ILE A 470 -25.37 -0.11 21.06
CA ILE A 470 -24.53 -1.13 20.45
C ILE A 470 -25.09 -2.49 20.86
N ALA A 471 -25.32 -3.37 19.88
CA ALA A 471 -25.50 -4.79 20.11
C ALA A 471 -24.24 -5.55 19.70
N ALA A 472 -23.87 -6.58 20.47
CA ALA A 472 -22.77 -7.47 20.15
C ALA A 472 -23.09 -8.92 20.53
N THR A 473 -22.72 -9.86 19.66
CA THR A 473 -22.80 -11.30 19.93
C THR A 473 -21.40 -11.92 19.86
N VAL A 474 -21.03 -12.70 20.86
CA VAL A 474 -19.76 -13.44 20.90
C VAL A 474 -19.98 -14.95 20.82
N THR A 475 -19.26 -15.61 19.90
CA THR A 475 -19.18 -17.07 19.79
C THR A 475 -17.73 -17.50 19.49
N CYS A 476 -17.48 -18.79 19.34
CA CYS A 476 -16.15 -19.32 19.02
C CYS A 476 -16.24 -20.55 18.13
N THR A 477 -15.10 -20.95 17.57
CA THR A 477 -14.97 -22.14 16.71
C THR A 477 -15.62 -23.38 17.30
N LYS A 478 -15.45 -23.62 18.61
CA LYS A 478 -16.04 -24.78 19.30
C LYS A 478 -17.56 -24.65 19.49
N CYS A 479 -18.05 -23.49 19.93
CA CYS A 479 -19.50 -23.29 20.09
C CYS A 479 -20.24 -23.42 18.76
N MET A 480 -19.64 -22.93 17.66
CA MET A 480 -20.24 -22.98 16.32
C MET A 480 -20.45 -24.41 15.79
N GLU A 481 -19.81 -25.43 16.38
CA GLU A 481 -20.00 -26.84 15.99
C GLU A 481 -21.35 -27.40 16.42
N ASN A 482 -22.01 -26.80 17.42
CA ASN A 482 -23.32 -27.21 17.90
C ASN A 482 -24.29 -26.02 17.88
N GLU A 483 -25.30 -26.11 17.03
CA GLU A 483 -26.28 -25.05 16.83
C GLU A 483 -27.07 -24.69 18.10
N GLN A 484 -27.38 -25.67 18.95
CA GLN A 484 -28.04 -25.42 20.22
C GLN A 484 -27.13 -24.66 21.18
N LEU A 485 -25.82 -24.98 21.21
CA LEU A 485 -24.88 -24.34 22.14
C LEU A 485 -24.66 -22.87 21.81
N TRP A 486 -24.46 -22.52 20.54
CA TRP A 486 -24.14 -21.13 20.21
C TRP A 486 -25.36 -20.22 20.12
N ARG A 487 -26.55 -20.76 19.82
CA ARG A 487 -27.84 -20.02 19.86
C ARG A 487 -28.34 -19.80 21.30
N SER A 488 -27.87 -20.58 22.26
CA SER A 488 -28.30 -20.46 23.65
C SER A 488 -27.62 -19.31 24.38
N PRO A 489 -28.34 -18.60 25.26
CA PRO A 489 -27.72 -17.69 26.23
C PRO A 489 -26.74 -18.47 27.13
N LEU A 490 -25.59 -17.88 27.43
CA LEU A 490 -24.61 -18.54 28.30
C LEU A 490 -25.00 -18.38 29.77
N ARG A 491 -25.25 -17.14 30.18
CA ARG A 491 -25.46 -16.78 31.59
C ARG A 491 -26.76 -17.35 32.14
N GLN A 492 -27.85 -17.29 31.36
CA GLN A 492 -29.18 -17.72 31.81
C GLN A 492 -29.28 -19.25 32.00
N ASN A 493 -28.36 -20.03 31.42
CA ASN A 493 -28.31 -21.49 31.54
C ASN A 493 -27.26 -22.01 32.53
N GLY A 494 -26.55 -21.12 33.26
CA GLY A 494 -25.43 -21.51 34.13
C GLY A 494 -24.18 -22.00 33.37
N ASN A 495 -24.13 -21.80 32.05
CA ASN A 495 -23.05 -22.26 31.19
C ASN A 495 -21.97 -21.18 31.02
N SER A 496 -20.69 -21.58 31.08
CA SER A 496 -19.56 -20.72 30.72
C SER A 496 -18.75 -21.36 29.61
N CYS A 497 -18.20 -20.53 28.72
CA CYS A 497 -17.29 -21.00 27.68
C CYS A 497 -15.89 -20.43 27.95
N ALA A 498 -14.87 -21.29 28.04
CA ALA A 498 -13.49 -20.87 28.25
C ALA A 498 -12.96 -19.91 27.16
N ILE A 499 -13.59 -19.93 25.97
CA ILE A 499 -13.25 -19.07 24.85
C ILE A 499 -14.16 -17.84 24.82
N CYS A 500 -15.48 -17.99 24.84
CA CYS A 500 -16.40 -16.87 24.69
C CYS A 500 -16.63 -16.05 25.97
N GLY A 501 -16.28 -16.59 27.14
CA GLY A 501 -16.60 -16.01 28.44
C GLY A 501 -18.00 -16.42 28.93
N ASN A 502 -18.63 -15.52 29.68
CA ASN A 502 -19.87 -15.80 30.42
C ASN A 502 -21.14 -15.25 29.75
N ASN A 503 -21.01 -14.39 28.74
CA ASN A 503 -22.15 -13.72 28.09
C ASN A 503 -22.04 -13.92 26.58
N ARG A 504 -23.14 -14.26 25.92
CA ARG A 504 -23.29 -14.43 24.48
C ARG A 504 -23.69 -13.11 23.81
N SER A 505 -24.82 -12.56 24.22
CA SER A 505 -25.39 -11.33 23.68
C SER A 505 -25.21 -10.20 24.69
N ILE A 506 -24.51 -9.14 24.31
CA ILE A 506 -24.18 -8.01 25.18
C ILE A 506 -24.63 -6.73 24.49
N THR A 507 -25.29 -5.85 25.24
CA THR A 507 -25.65 -4.51 24.76
C THR A 507 -24.96 -3.43 25.56
N PHE A 508 -24.65 -2.32 24.88
CA PHE A 508 -24.14 -1.10 25.47
C PHE A 508 -25.08 0.02 25.07
N SER A 509 -25.74 0.68 26.02
CA SER A 509 -26.83 1.60 25.69
C SER A 509 -26.91 2.78 26.67
N HIS A 510 -27.40 3.93 26.19
CA HIS A 510 -27.70 5.08 27.06
C HIS A 510 -28.81 4.80 28.07
N ARG A 511 -29.77 3.95 27.71
CA ARG A 511 -30.96 3.66 28.51
C ARG A 511 -31.15 2.15 28.72
N PRO A 512 -31.75 1.76 29.86
CA PRO A 512 -32.18 0.37 30.07
C PRO A 512 -33.37 0.01 29.17
N PHE A 513 -33.60 -1.28 28.98
CA PHE A 513 -34.75 -1.85 28.27
C PHE A 513 -35.13 -3.17 28.97
N ASN A 514 -36.38 -3.61 28.81
CA ASN A 514 -36.92 -4.66 29.69
C ASN A 514 -37.47 -5.88 28.93
N ARG A 515 -37.92 -5.74 27.68
CA ARG A 515 -38.59 -6.82 26.95
C ARG A 515 -37.61 -7.68 26.14
N THR A 516 -36.62 -7.06 25.51
CA THR A 516 -35.60 -7.70 24.67
C THR A 516 -34.65 -8.49 25.56
N LYS A 517 -34.50 -9.78 25.27
CA LYS A 517 -33.71 -10.69 26.11
C LYS A 517 -32.25 -10.67 25.67
N VAL A 518 -31.35 -10.29 26.58
CA VAL A 518 -29.89 -10.35 26.39
C VAL A 518 -29.20 -10.91 27.65
N ASP A 519 -28.04 -11.55 27.50
CA ASP A 519 -27.24 -12.06 28.62
C ASP A 519 -26.71 -10.95 29.55
N LYS A 520 -26.32 -9.81 28.97
CA LYS A 520 -25.81 -8.66 29.73
C LYS A 520 -26.16 -7.35 29.05
N GLN A 521 -26.77 -6.45 29.81
CA GLN A 521 -26.93 -5.05 29.44
C GLN A 521 -25.92 -4.20 30.21
N ILE A 522 -25.23 -3.29 29.50
CA ILE A 522 -24.33 -2.29 30.07
C ILE A 522 -24.93 -0.93 29.77
N VAL A 523 -25.61 -0.35 30.76
CA VAL A 523 -26.17 1.00 30.65
C VAL A 523 -25.08 2.01 30.99
N THR A 524 -24.78 2.91 30.06
CA THR A 524 -23.69 3.89 30.18
C THR A 524 -23.94 5.10 29.30
N GLU A 525 -23.42 6.26 29.68
CA GLU A 525 -23.44 7.48 28.86
C GLU A 525 -22.47 7.42 27.66
N ASN A 526 -21.55 6.45 27.64
CA ASN A 526 -20.56 6.30 26.56
C ASN A 526 -20.50 4.83 26.04
N PRO A 527 -21.52 4.36 25.28
CA PRO A 527 -21.61 2.97 24.82
C PRO A 527 -20.36 2.51 24.08
N LEU A 528 -19.84 3.35 23.17
CA LEU A 528 -18.68 3.04 22.34
C LEU A 528 -17.41 2.79 23.18
N LYS A 529 -17.15 3.62 24.20
CA LYS A 529 -16.02 3.47 25.12
C LYS A 529 -16.05 2.13 25.85
N PHE A 530 -17.21 1.76 26.40
CA PHE A 530 -17.36 0.49 27.11
C PHE A 530 -17.31 -0.72 26.17
N PHE A 531 -17.81 -0.60 24.93
CA PHE A 531 -17.67 -1.64 23.93
C PHE A 531 -16.19 -1.90 23.58
N ILE A 532 -15.41 -0.84 23.35
CA ILE A 532 -13.97 -0.96 23.10
C ILE A 532 -13.24 -1.51 24.32
N GLN A 533 -13.62 -1.08 25.52
CA GLN A 533 -13.05 -1.60 26.75
C GLN A 533 -13.26 -3.13 26.86
N TRP A 534 -14.49 -3.57 26.63
CA TRP A 534 -14.86 -4.98 26.67
C TRP A 534 -14.08 -5.82 25.64
N ILE A 535 -14.10 -5.41 24.36
CA ILE A 535 -13.53 -6.23 23.29
C ILE A 535 -12.00 -6.32 23.36
N LEU A 536 -11.33 -5.24 23.78
CA LEU A 536 -9.87 -5.16 23.84
C LEU A 536 -9.26 -5.66 25.14
N PHE A 537 -9.94 -5.52 26.27
CA PHE A 537 -9.32 -5.71 27.59
C PHE A 537 -10.00 -6.75 28.48
N GLU A 538 -11.31 -7.00 28.34
CA GLU A 538 -12.02 -7.90 29.26
C GLU A 538 -12.05 -9.36 28.79
N LEU A 539 -11.97 -9.59 27.49
CA LEU A 539 -12.02 -10.94 26.95
C LEU A 539 -10.68 -11.67 27.08
N ASN A 540 -10.69 -13.02 27.07
CA ASN A 540 -9.48 -13.82 27.28
C ASN A 540 -8.39 -13.54 26.22
N PRO A 541 -7.19 -13.05 26.61
CA PRO A 541 -6.13 -12.67 25.69
C PRO A 541 -5.50 -13.83 24.94
N GLN A 542 -5.72 -15.08 25.34
CA GLN A 542 -5.17 -16.25 24.66
C GLN A 542 -5.70 -16.42 23.23
N TYR A 543 -6.94 -16.00 22.96
CA TYR A 543 -7.63 -16.23 21.70
C TYR A 543 -7.75 -14.95 20.89
N THR A 544 -7.53 -15.04 19.57
CA THR A 544 -7.79 -13.95 18.61
C THR A 544 -9.29 -13.71 18.48
N THR A 545 -9.69 -12.43 18.40
CA THR A 545 -11.07 -12.03 18.08
C THR A 545 -11.17 -11.60 16.63
N MET A 546 -12.04 -12.26 15.87
CA MET A 546 -12.51 -11.81 14.57
C MET A 546 -13.82 -11.04 14.77
N ALA A 547 -13.79 -9.72 14.62
CA ALA A 547 -14.94 -8.85 14.82
C ALA A 547 -15.54 -8.43 13.46
N PHE A 548 -16.85 -8.58 13.30
CA PHE A 548 -17.55 -8.26 12.05
C PHE A 548 -18.75 -7.35 12.29
N SER A 549 -18.87 -6.33 11.47
CA SER A 549 -20.12 -5.59 11.23
C SER A 549 -20.50 -5.70 9.75
N HIS A 550 -21.72 -5.30 9.38
CA HIS A 550 -22.20 -5.41 8.01
C HIS A 550 -22.25 -4.06 7.31
N ASN A 551 -21.42 -3.89 6.28
CA ASN A 551 -21.15 -2.60 5.64
C ASN A 551 -20.52 -1.55 6.59
N GLY A 552 -20.09 -1.97 7.78
CA GLY A 552 -19.54 -1.07 8.79
C GLY A 552 -18.16 -0.51 8.45
N GLY A 553 -17.50 -1.01 7.39
CA GLY A 553 -16.29 -0.40 6.85
C GLY A 553 -16.48 1.06 6.41
N ARG A 554 -17.72 1.51 6.22
CA ARG A 554 -18.10 2.90 5.91
C ARG A 554 -18.83 3.60 7.06
N TYR A 555 -19.04 2.92 8.19
CA TYR A 555 -19.87 3.39 9.29
C TYR A 555 -19.30 2.94 10.65
N ASP A 556 -19.71 1.76 11.16
CA ASP A 556 -19.37 1.30 12.52
C ASP A 556 -17.86 1.26 12.78
N MET A 557 -17.10 0.71 11.83
CA MET A 557 -15.66 0.54 11.96
C MET A 557 -14.91 1.87 12.02
N ILE A 558 -15.48 2.94 11.44
CA ILE A 558 -14.89 4.29 11.49
C ILE A 558 -14.98 4.83 12.93
N MET A 559 -16.15 4.66 13.56
CA MET A 559 -16.35 5.05 14.97
C MET A 559 -15.50 4.19 15.92
N VAL A 560 -15.42 2.87 15.66
CA VAL A 560 -14.50 1.96 16.37
C VAL A 560 -13.05 2.43 16.26
N PHE A 561 -12.60 2.79 15.06
CA PHE A 561 -11.25 3.29 14.84
C PHE A 561 -10.96 4.53 15.69
N LYS A 562 -11.89 5.49 15.72
CA LYS A 562 -11.79 6.69 16.55
C LYS A 562 -11.59 6.34 18.02
N GLU A 563 -12.47 5.52 18.58
CA GLU A 563 -12.40 5.20 20.01
C GLU A 563 -11.13 4.38 20.37
N ILE A 564 -10.70 3.46 19.51
CA ILE A 564 -9.43 2.74 19.68
C ILE A 564 -8.25 3.73 19.74
N TYR A 565 -8.24 4.71 18.84
CA TYR A 565 -7.21 5.75 18.80
C TYR A 565 -7.20 6.59 20.07
N MET A 566 -8.38 7.02 20.56
CA MET A 566 -8.51 7.77 21.81
C MET A 566 -8.03 7.00 23.05
N ASN A 567 -8.06 5.66 23.00
CA ASN A 567 -7.51 4.80 24.04
C ASN A 567 -5.99 4.59 23.91
N GLY A 568 -5.31 5.31 23.01
CA GLY A 568 -3.85 5.26 22.82
C GLY A 568 -3.37 3.99 22.12
N VAL A 569 -4.25 3.26 21.44
CA VAL A 569 -3.91 2.04 20.70
C VAL A 569 -3.78 2.37 19.21
N ALA A 570 -2.63 2.04 18.60
CA ALA A 570 -2.39 2.24 17.18
C ALA A 570 -2.70 0.96 16.37
N PRO A 571 -3.83 0.89 15.63
CA PRO A 571 -4.15 -0.26 14.80
C PRO A 571 -3.42 -0.23 13.45
N SER A 572 -3.24 -1.39 12.85
CA SER A 572 -2.90 -1.51 11.42
C SER A 572 -4.17 -1.42 10.58
N ILE A 573 -4.16 -0.61 9.52
CA ILE A 573 -5.34 -0.33 8.69
C ILE A 573 -5.15 -0.79 7.25
N ILE A 574 -6.21 -1.35 6.67
CA ILE A 574 -6.33 -1.60 5.23
C ILE A 574 -7.61 -0.89 4.77
N ARG A 575 -7.47 0.09 3.86
CA ARG A 575 -8.60 0.91 3.37
C ARG A 575 -8.52 1.15 1.87
N ARG A 576 -9.66 1.51 1.28
CA ARG A 576 -9.75 2.06 -0.08
C ARG A 576 -10.66 3.29 -0.03
N GLY A 577 -10.10 4.46 -0.30
CA GLY A 577 -10.77 5.73 0.03
C GLY A 577 -11.16 5.75 1.51
N ASN A 578 -12.41 6.08 1.80
CA ASN A 578 -12.94 6.13 3.17
C ASN A 578 -13.49 4.78 3.66
N LYS A 579 -13.49 3.74 2.81
CA LYS A 579 -13.93 2.41 3.22
C LYS A 579 -12.80 1.64 3.89
N LEU A 580 -12.95 1.31 5.16
CA LEU A 580 -12.11 0.37 5.90
C LEU A 580 -12.45 -1.08 5.51
N TYR A 581 -11.43 -1.85 5.13
CA TYR A 581 -11.55 -3.28 4.86
C TYR A 581 -11.15 -4.11 6.09
N GLU A 582 -10.10 -3.68 6.78
CA GLU A 582 -9.61 -4.33 7.99
C GLU A 582 -8.98 -3.30 8.94
N LEU A 583 -9.29 -3.44 10.23
CA LEU A 583 -8.55 -2.83 11.33
C LEU A 583 -7.97 -3.95 12.19
N LYS A 584 -6.65 -4.03 12.31
CA LYS A 584 -5.97 -5.07 13.06
C LYS A 584 -5.22 -4.49 14.26
N ILE A 585 -5.57 -4.98 15.44
CA ILE A 585 -4.91 -4.66 16.70
C ILE A 585 -4.06 -5.87 17.10
N PRO A 586 -2.72 -5.75 17.13
CA PRO A 586 -1.86 -6.84 17.55
C PRO A 586 -1.95 -7.06 19.06
N ARG A 587 -1.80 -8.32 19.49
CA ARG A 587 -1.68 -8.64 20.93
C ARG A 587 -0.48 -7.94 21.53
N ASN A 588 -0.66 -7.29 22.67
CA ASN A 588 0.43 -6.79 23.50
C ASN A 588 0.17 -7.10 24.99
N ASN A 589 1.03 -6.62 25.89
CA ASN A 589 0.88 -6.86 27.33
C ASN A 589 -0.36 -6.19 27.95
N LYS A 590 -0.99 -5.27 27.21
CA LYS A 590 -2.13 -4.46 27.64
C LYS A 590 -3.44 -4.87 26.96
N CYS A 591 -3.44 -5.38 25.72
CA CYS A 591 -4.66 -5.65 24.92
C CYS A 591 -4.67 -6.97 24.14
N ASN A 592 -5.89 -7.43 23.85
CA ASN A 592 -6.20 -8.60 23.04
C ASN A 592 -5.86 -8.41 21.55
N GLU A 593 -5.57 -9.50 20.84
CA GLU A 593 -5.55 -9.46 19.37
C GLU A 593 -6.99 -9.41 18.85
N VAL A 594 -7.34 -8.32 18.15
CA VAL A 594 -8.66 -8.12 17.56
C VAL A 594 -8.50 -7.70 16.10
N ILE A 595 -9.26 -8.32 15.21
CA ILE A 595 -9.28 -8.05 13.78
C ILE A 595 -10.72 -7.70 13.39
N PHE A 596 -10.97 -6.41 13.15
CA PHE A 596 -12.26 -5.93 12.65
C PHE A 596 -12.30 -6.03 11.13
N ARG A 597 -13.40 -6.56 10.58
CA ARG A 597 -13.64 -6.70 9.14
C ARG A 597 -15.09 -6.37 8.80
N ASP A 598 -15.28 -5.88 7.57
CA ASP A 598 -16.59 -5.67 7.00
C ASP A 598 -17.09 -6.94 6.30
N SER A 599 -18.18 -7.53 6.81
CA SER A 599 -18.79 -8.74 6.24
C SER A 599 -19.36 -8.53 4.83
N TYR A 600 -19.68 -7.30 4.43
CA TYR A 600 -20.16 -6.97 3.09
C TYR A 600 -19.12 -7.34 2.02
N ASN A 601 -17.83 -7.33 2.37
CA ASN A 601 -16.77 -7.74 1.45
C ASN A 601 -16.77 -9.26 1.16
N LEU A 602 -17.40 -10.05 2.03
CA LEU A 602 -17.63 -11.49 1.85
C LEU A 602 -19.02 -11.77 1.26
N CYS A 603 -20.03 -11.01 1.69
CA CYS A 603 -21.43 -11.13 1.28
C CYS A 603 -21.96 -9.78 0.74
N PRO A 604 -21.75 -9.45 -0.55
CA PRO A 604 -22.04 -8.12 -1.10
C PRO A 604 -23.53 -7.92 -1.42
N VAL A 605 -24.39 -8.10 -0.42
CA VAL A 605 -25.85 -7.86 -0.47
C VAL A 605 -26.28 -7.21 0.84
N ALA A 606 -27.47 -6.59 0.86
CA ALA A 606 -28.02 -6.01 2.08
C ALA A 606 -28.27 -7.07 3.17
N LEU A 607 -28.11 -6.70 4.45
CA LEU A 607 -28.24 -7.59 5.60
C LEU A 607 -29.53 -8.44 5.60
N GLY A 608 -30.69 -7.80 5.38
CA GLY A 608 -31.98 -8.51 5.34
C GLY A 608 -32.08 -9.55 4.21
N LYS A 609 -31.34 -9.37 3.11
CA LYS A 609 -31.29 -10.37 2.03
C LYS A 609 -30.48 -11.62 2.41
N LEU A 610 -29.66 -11.56 3.46
CA LEU A 610 -28.93 -12.73 3.95
C LEU A 610 -29.84 -13.79 4.56
N ILE A 611 -31.01 -13.40 5.07
CA ILE A 611 -32.02 -14.33 5.61
C ILE A 611 -32.44 -15.32 4.52
N GLY A 612 -32.95 -14.81 3.40
CA GLY A 612 -33.28 -15.64 2.24
C GLY A 612 -32.03 -16.29 1.64
N ALA A 613 -30.95 -15.53 1.45
CA ALA A 613 -29.74 -16.06 0.81
C ALA A 613 -29.16 -17.28 1.55
N PHE A 614 -29.28 -17.38 2.87
CA PHE A 614 -28.77 -18.53 3.65
C PHE A 614 -29.87 -19.43 4.23
N GLY A 615 -31.16 -19.17 3.95
CA GLY A 615 -32.28 -19.92 4.52
C GLY A 615 -32.33 -19.86 6.05
N LEU A 616 -32.03 -18.70 6.63
CA LEU A 616 -31.89 -18.51 8.08
C LEU A 616 -33.25 -18.58 8.78
N GLN A 617 -33.29 -19.22 9.94
CA GLN A 617 -34.48 -19.32 10.80
C GLN A 617 -34.47 -18.18 11.83
N VAL A 618 -34.51 -16.94 11.33
CA VAL A 618 -34.52 -15.70 12.12
C VAL A 618 -35.73 -14.86 11.75
N THR A 619 -36.13 -13.99 12.68
CA THR A 619 -37.14 -12.97 12.39
C THR A 619 -36.67 -12.06 11.26
N GLU A 620 -37.61 -11.70 10.37
CA GLU A 620 -37.34 -10.76 9.30
C GLU A 620 -36.88 -9.41 9.86
N LYS A 621 -36.05 -8.72 9.07
CA LYS A 621 -35.53 -7.41 9.44
C LYS A 621 -36.68 -6.40 9.54
N GLN A 622 -36.87 -5.86 10.72
CA GLN A 622 -37.98 -4.94 11.04
C GLN A 622 -37.77 -3.54 10.44
N PHE A 623 -38.85 -2.76 10.36
CA PHE A 623 -38.79 -1.34 10.02
C PHE A 623 -38.47 -0.51 11.25
N PHE A 624 -37.41 0.29 11.18
CA PHE A 624 -36.97 1.15 12.29
C PHE A 624 -37.10 2.65 11.94
N PRO A 625 -37.66 3.48 12.85
CA PRO A 625 -37.79 4.92 12.63
C PRO A 625 -36.47 5.64 12.97
N HIS A 626 -35.53 5.63 12.03
CA HIS A 626 -34.19 6.22 12.22
C HIS A 626 -34.22 7.69 12.68
N LEU A 627 -35.14 8.53 12.17
CA LEU A 627 -35.21 9.94 12.60
C LEU A 627 -35.88 10.13 13.96
N ALA A 628 -36.57 9.11 14.48
CA ALA A 628 -37.09 9.13 15.85
C ALA A 628 -36.00 8.84 16.89
N ASN A 629 -34.78 8.45 16.47
CA ASN A 629 -33.62 8.21 17.36
C ASN A 629 -33.01 9.52 17.87
N ILE A 630 -33.79 10.23 18.69
CA ILE A 630 -33.43 11.51 19.30
C ILE A 630 -33.60 11.46 20.81
N SER A 631 -32.77 12.21 21.54
CA SER A 631 -32.81 12.26 23.00
C SER A 631 -34.17 12.62 23.61
N ALA A 632 -35.01 13.37 22.89
CA ALA A 632 -36.36 13.73 23.33
C ALA A 632 -37.30 12.52 23.47
N ASN A 633 -36.99 11.39 22.82
CA ASN A 633 -37.79 10.17 22.84
C ASN A 633 -37.26 9.12 23.85
N TYR A 634 -36.09 9.32 24.45
CA TYR A 634 -35.53 8.39 25.45
C TYR A 634 -36.36 8.37 26.73
N GLY A 635 -36.58 7.17 27.28
CA GLY A 635 -37.36 6.95 28.50
C GLY A 635 -38.86 7.26 28.36
N ARG A 636 -39.37 7.41 27.13
CA ARG A 636 -40.78 7.73 26.84
C ARG A 636 -41.42 6.63 26.01
N THR A 637 -42.71 6.43 26.25
CA THR A 637 -43.57 5.59 25.40
C THR A 637 -44.56 6.49 24.68
N LEU A 638 -44.49 6.49 23.35
CA LEU A 638 -45.45 7.14 22.48
C LEU A 638 -46.69 6.26 22.35
N GLN A 639 -47.86 6.88 22.25
CA GLN A 639 -49.13 6.13 22.12
C GLN A 639 -49.33 5.48 20.75
N GLN A 640 -48.58 5.93 19.74
CA GLN A 640 -48.64 5.46 18.36
C GLN A 640 -47.22 5.37 17.80
N LEU A 641 -47.07 4.67 16.67
CA LEU A 641 -45.81 4.63 15.94
C LEU A 641 -45.39 6.03 15.45
N PRO A 642 -44.07 6.29 15.31
CA PRO A 642 -43.58 7.52 14.69
C PRO A 642 -44.15 7.76 13.29
N PRO A 643 -44.18 9.02 12.81
CA PRO A 643 -44.60 9.35 11.45
C PRO A 643 -43.79 8.59 10.39
N LYS A 644 -44.38 8.35 9.22
CA LYS A 644 -43.72 7.65 8.10
C LYS A 644 -42.40 8.31 7.65
N SER A 645 -42.29 9.63 7.79
CA SER A 645 -41.06 10.38 7.50
C SER A 645 -39.87 9.86 8.31
N ASP A 646 -40.11 9.42 9.55
CA ASP A 646 -39.04 9.01 10.46
C ASP A 646 -38.41 7.69 10.07
N TYR A 647 -39.07 6.92 9.20
CA TYR A 647 -38.59 5.66 8.63
C TYR A 647 -37.83 5.85 7.32
N LEU A 648 -37.57 7.09 6.87
CA LEU A 648 -36.94 7.40 5.59
C LEU A 648 -37.72 6.82 4.39
N TYR A 649 -39.05 6.84 4.47
CA TYR A 649 -39.98 6.24 3.51
C TYR A 649 -39.70 6.66 2.05
N GLU A 650 -39.38 7.94 1.80
CA GLU A 650 -39.11 8.47 0.47
C GLU A 650 -37.86 7.88 -0.18
N GLY A 651 -36.89 7.42 0.63
CA GLY A 651 -35.67 6.76 0.15
C GLY A 651 -35.82 5.26 -0.11
N MET A 652 -36.97 4.67 0.20
CA MET A 652 -37.22 3.25 -0.02
C MET A 652 -37.52 2.94 -1.50
N SER A 653 -37.12 1.76 -1.97
CA SER A 653 -37.53 1.27 -3.30
C SER A 653 -39.05 1.08 -3.39
N PRO A 654 -39.68 1.20 -4.57
CA PRO A 654 -41.15 1.04 -4.71
C PRO A 654 -41.72 -0.26 -4.11
N ALA A 655 -41.03 -1.39 -4.28
CA ALA A 655 -41.45 -2.67 -3.68
C ALA A 655 -41.49 -2.61 -2.14
N LYS A 656 -40.42 -2.09 -1.54
CA LYS A 656 -40.31 -1.93 -0.08
C LYS A 656 -41.27 -0.87 0.48
N GLN A 657 -41.61 0.17 -0.29
CA GLN A 657 -42.63 1.15 0.08
C GLN A 657 -44.01 0.48 0.21
N ASN A 658 -44.35 -0.45 -0.66
CA ASN A 658 -45.61 -1.19 -0.59
C ASN A 658 -45.67 -2.10 0.66
N GLU A 659 -44.59 -2.82 0.94
CA GLU A 659 -44.44 -3.62 2.17
C GLU A 659 -44.60 -2.73 3.42
N PHE A 660 -43.90 -1.59 3.44
CA PHE A 660 -43.95 -0.64 4.54
C PHE A 660 -45.36 -0.07 4.76
N ILE A 661 -46.08 0.35 3.70
CA ILE A 661 -47.43 0.89 3.85
C ILE A 661 -48.38 -0.14 4.46
N LYS A 662 -48.26 -1.40 4.03
CA LYS A 662 -49.10 -2.49 4.55
C LYS A 662 -48.84 -2.67 6.06
N TRP A 663 -47.59 -2.87 6.44
CA TRP A 663 -47.16 -2.98 7.83
C TRP A 663 -47.56 -1.75 8.68
N TYR A 664 -47.29 -0.54 8.19
CA TYR A 664 -47.56 0.69 8.93
C TYR A 664 -49.05 0.90 9.17
N LYS A 665 -49.94 0.51 8.24
CA LYS A 665 -51.40 0.59 8.43
C LYS A 665 -51.88 -0.33 9.54
N GLU A 666 -51.30 -1.52 9.65
CA GLU A 666 -51.64 -2.53 10.65
C GLU A 666 -51.12 -2.12 12.04
N GLU A 667 -49.92 -1.57 12.11
CA GLU A 667 -49.21 -1.34 13.37
C GLU A 667 -49.29 0.10 13.91
N LYS A 668 -49.80 1.08 13.14
CA LYS A 668 -49.75 2.53 13.50
C LYS A 668 -50.23 2.84 14.92
N ASN A 669 -51.26 2.15 15.39
CA ASN A 669 -51.91 2.42 16.67
C ASN A 669 -51.20 1.74 17.86
N ASN A 670 -50.12 1.00 17.61
CA ASN A 670 -49.36 0.35 18.67
C ASN A 670 -48.45 1.35 19.40
N GLN A 671 -48.27 1.12 20.70
CA GLN A 671 -47.38 1.92 21.52
C GLN A 671 -45.92 1.73 21.09
N PHE A 672 -45.17 2.83 21.05
CA PHE A 672 -43.78 2.82 20.64
C PHE A 672 -42.87 3.30 21.77
N CYS A 673 -41.91 2.45 22.17
CA CYS A 673 -40.84 2.81 23.09
C CYS A 673 -39.51 2.72 22.36
N LEU A 674 -38.82 3.86 22.20
CA LEU A 674 -37.57 3.93 21.44
C LEU A 674 -36.47 3.04 22.04
N ASP A 675 -36.34 3.03 23.37
CA ASP A 675 -35.28 2.27 24.06
C ASP A 675 -35.43 0.76 23.80
N GLU A 676 -36.66 0.28 23.71
CA GLU A 676 -36.96 -1.11 23.39
C GLU A 676 -36.85 -1.40 21.89
N ALA A 677 -37.33 -0.50 21.03
CA ALA A 677 -37.23 -0.65 19.58
C ALA A 677 -35.76 -0.67 19.11
N LEU A 678 -34.88 0.15 19.72
CA LEU A 678 -33.44 0.11 19.49
C LEU A 678 -32.86 -1.25 19.86
N ALA A 679 -33.26 -1.80 21.01
CA ALA A 679 -32.79 -3.10 21.47
C ALA A 679 -33.24 -4.22 20.55
N GLU A 680 -34.52 -4.28 20.21
CA GLU A 680 -35.09 -5.31 19.35
C GLU A 680 -34.47 -5.27 17.94
N TYR A 681 -34.41 -4.08 17.33
CA TYR A 681 -33.88 -3.90 15.97
C TYR A 681 -32.38 -4.22 15.89
N CYS A 682 -31.57 -3.61 16.74
CA CYS A 682 -30.11 -3.76 16.66
C CYS A 682 -29.66 -5.17 17.06
N THR A 683 -30.33 -5.81 18.03
CA THR A 683 -30.03 -7.22 18.37
C THR A 683 -30.47 -8.20 17.27
N ASN A 684 -31.58 -7.93 16.58
CA ASN A 684 -32.00 -8.71 15.40
C ASN A 684 -30.98 -8.60 14.26
N ASP A 685 -30.49 -7.40 13.96
CA ASP A 685 -29.46 -7.19 12.93
C ASP A 685 -28.18 -7.98 13.22
N VAL A 686 -27.70 -7.94 14.47
CA VAL A 686 -26.54 -8.73 14.91
C VAL A 686 -26.83 -10.23 14.86
N GLN A 687 -28.04 -10.67 15.19
CA GLN A 687 -28.43 -12.09 15.10
C GLN A 687 -28.39 -12.58 13.64
N ILE A 688 -29.01 -11.83 12.71
CA ILE A 688 -29.00 -12.13 11.27
C ILE A 688 -27.55 -12.25 10.77
N LEU A 689 -26.71 -11.29 11.13
CA LEU A 689 -25.30 -11.28 10.74
C LEU A 689 -24.55 -12.50 11.29
N THR A 690 -24.75 -12.83 12.57
CA THR A 690 -24.10 -13.97 13.22
C THR A 690 -24.49 -15.28 12.53
N GLU A 691 -25.78 -15.48 12.30
CA GLU A 691 -26.30 -16.67 11.62
C GLU A 691 -25.77 -16.80 10.20
N ALA A 692 -25.80 -15.72 9.43
CA ALA A 692 -25.29 -15.69 8.07
C ALA A 692 -23.79 -16.05 8.00
N LEU A 693 -22.97 -15.46 8.88
CA LEU A 693 -21.52 -15.72 8.88
C LEU A 693 -21.18 -17.16 9.30
N ILE A 694 -21.91 -17.73 10.27
CA ILE A 694 -21.73 -19.13 10.70
C ILE A 694 -22.15 -20.08 9.58
N ALA A 695 -23.31 -19.84 8.97
CA ALA A 695 -23.81 -20.63 7.84
C ALA A 695 -22.83 -20.58 6.67
N PHE A 696 -22.33 -19.39 6.33
CA PHE A 696 -21.34 -19.24 5.27
C PHE A 696 -20.04 -19.95 5.59
N ARG A 697 -19.51 -19.79 6.81
CA ARG A 697 -18.31 -20.50 7.26
C ARG A 697 -18.44 -22.01 7.12
N LYS A 698 -19.55 -22.58 7.59
CA LYS A 698 -19.84 -24.02 7.54
C LYS A 698 -19.89 -24.53 6.10
N LYS A 699 -20.72 -23.89 5.26
CA LYS A 699 -20.89 -24.28 3.85
C LYS A 699 -19.60 -24.11 3.05
N PHE A 700 -18.89 -22.98 3.21
CA PHE A 700 -17.65 -22.73 2.49
C PHE A 700 -16.51 -23.66 2.90
N SER A 701 -16.39 -23.96 4.19
CA SER A 701 -15.39 -24.93 4.67
C SER A 701 -15.63 -26.31 4.05
N GLU A 702 -16.89 -26.76 3.95
CA GLU A 702 -17.23 -28.02 3.28
C GLU A 702 -16.84 -28.02 1.80
N ILE A 703 -17.25 -26.98 1.06
CA ILE A 703 -16.96 -26.82 -0.38
C ILE A 703 -15.46 -26.84 -0.67
N SER A 704 -14.67 -26.21 0.21
CA SER A 704 -13.24 -26.00 -0.03
C SER A 704 -12.33 -27.14 0.43
N LYS A 705 -12.88 -28.21 1.01
CA LYS A 705 -12.10 -29.40 1.38
C LYS A 705 -11.32 -29.95 0.17
N LYS A 706 -10.11 -30.44 0.44
CA LYS A 706 -9.25 -30.98 -0.60
C LYS A 706 -9.82 -32.30 -1.12
N LYS A 707 -10.14 -32.37 -2.41
CA LYS A 707 -10.83 -33.53 -3.02
C LYS A 707 -9.94 -34.77 -3.21
N ASN A 708 -8.63 -34.59 -3.31
CA ASN A 708 -7.67 -35.66 -3.64
C ASN A 708 -6.78 -36.02 -2.45
N THR A 709 -7.36 -36.52 -1.36
CA THR A 709 -6.61 -37.12 -0.25
C THR A 709 -6.91 -38.60 -0.11
N GLN A 710 -5.93 -39.37 0.36
CA GLN A 710 -6.11 -40.80 0.65
C GLN A 710 -7.38 -41.01 1.52
N PRO A 711 -8.16 -42.08 1.27
CA PRO A 711 -9.32 -42.40 2.09
C PRO A 711 -8.93 -42.47 3.57
N GLY A 712 -9.58 -41.65 4.42
CA GLY A 712 -9.34 -41.62 5.88
C GLY A 712 -8.51 -40.44 6.40
N ALA A 713 -7.92 -39.59 5.55
CA ALA A 713 -7.29 -38.36 6.00
C ALA A 713 -8.34 -37.24 6.18
N ALA A 714 -8.60 -36.80 7.42
CA ALA A 714 -9.48 -35.66 7.68
C ALA A 714 -8.88 -34.38 7.08
N THR A 715 -9.45 -33.89 5.98
CA THR A 715 -9.05 -32.62 5.36
C THR A 715 -9.88 -31.47 5.93
N GLU A 716 -9.22 -30.52 6.59
CA GLU A 716 -9.83 -29.25 6.95
C GLU A 716 -10.08 -28.42 5.67
N GLY A 717 -11.22 -27.73 5.61
CA GLY A 717 -11.51 -26.74 4.57
C GLY A 717 -11.03 -25.34 4.95
N ILE A 718 -11.15 -24.39 4.03
CA ILE A 718 -10.82 -22.98 4.27
C ILE A 718 -11.82 -22.37 5.26
N ASP A 719 -11.32 -21.70 6.29
CA ASP A 719 -12.15 -20.91 7.18
C ASP A 719 -12.30 -19.49 6.63
N ILE A 720 -13.38 -19.25 5.88
CA ILE A 720 -13.57 -18.00 5.15
C ILE A 720 -13.49 -16.74 6.03
N LEU A 721 -13.94 -16.81 7.29
CA LEU A 721 -13.99 -15.65 8.19
C LEU A 721 -12.58 -15.24 8.63
N LYS A 722 -11.72 -16.22 8.87
CA LYS A 722 -10.34 -16.01 9.31
C LYS A 722 -9.40 -15.78 8.12
N ASP A 723 -9.53 -16.62 7.10
CA ASP A 723 -8.59 -16.74 6.00
C ASP A 723 -8.85 -15.74 4.87
N ALA A 724 -10.06 -15.18 4.74
CA ALA A 724 -10.39 -14.25 3.68
C ALA A 724 -10.98 -12.94 4.21
N MET A 725 -10.58 -11.83 3.59
CA MET A 725 -11.15 -10.51 3.83
C MET A 725 -12.20 -10.13 2.77
N THR A 726 -12.14 -10.77 1.60
CA THR A 726 -13.06 -10.55 0.49
C THR A 726 -13.44 -11.87 -0.18
N ILE A 727 -14.61 -11.91 -0.82
CA ILE A 727 -15.05 -13.09 -1.57
C ILE A 727 -14.06 -13.50 -2.67
N ALA A 728 -13.48 -12.52 -3.39
CA ALA A 728 -12.45 -12.78 -4.40
C ALA A 728 -11.18 -13.42 -3.80
N SER A 729 -10.81 -13.04 -2.57
CA SER A 729 -9.70 -13.69 -1.85
C SER A 729 -10.03 -15.14 -1.50
N ALA A 730 -11.27 -15.41 -1.07
CA ALA A 730 -11.74 -16.77 -0.79
C ALA A 730 -11.74 -17.64 -2.07
N CYS A 731 -12.24 -17.10 -3.19
CA CYS A 731 -12.23 -17.76 -4.50
C CYS A 731 -10.80 -18.13 -4.93
N MET A 732 -9.86 -17.18 -4.82
CA MET A 732 -8.45 -17.41 -5.14
C MET A 732 -7.81 -18.45 -4.22
N LYS A 733 -8.18 -18.50 -2.93
CA LYS A 733 -7.70 -19.55 -2.02
C LYS A 733 -8.22 -20.94 -2.41
N HIS A 734 -9.51 -21.06 -2.75
CA HIS A 734 -10.08 -22.32 -3.26
C HIS A 734 -9.41 -22.75 -4.57
N PHE A 735 -9.26 -21.83 -5.52
CA PHE A 735 -8.58 -22.08 -6.79
C PHE A 735 -7.16 -22.61 -6.56
N ARG A 736 -6.38 -21.93 -5.70
CA ARG A 736 -5.02 -22.36 -5.36
C ARG A 736 -4.94 -23.68 -4.60
N LEU A 737 -5.98 -24.06 -3.86
CA LEU A 737 -6.02 -25.30 -3.08
C LEU A 737 -6.40 -26.51 -3.93
N ASN A 738 -7.38 -26.35 -4.83
CA ASN A 738 -8.06 -27.47 -5.50
C ASN A 738 -7.82 -27.53 -7.01
N HIS A 739 -7.39 -26.45 -7.66
CA HIS A 739 -7.32 -26.37 -9.13
C HIS A 739 -5.95 -25.96 -9.68
N LEU A 740 -5.18 -25.15 -8.96
CA LEU A 740 -3.88 -24.68 -9.43
C LEU A 740 -2.81 -25.76 -9.29
N GLN A 741 -2.21 -26.13 -10.42
CA GLN A 741 -1.03 -26.99 -10.45
C GLN A 741 0.24 -26.20 -10.06
N PRO A 742 1.26 -26.86 -9.46
CA PRO A 742 2.57 -26.25 -9.26
C PRO A 742 3.15 -25.71 -10.57
N ASP A 743 3.85 -24.58 -10.50
CA ASP A 743 4.65 -24.02 -11.60
C ASP A 743 3.88 -23.77 -12.90
N HIS A 744 2.58 -23.51 -12.77
CA HIS A 744 1.66 -23.40 -13.90
C HIS A 744 1.38 -21.94 -14.28
N LEU A 745 0.95 -21.10 -13.32
CA LEU A 745 0.69 -19.68 -13.55
C LEU A 745 1.86 -18.81 -13.11
N ALA A 746 2.47 -18.10 -14.05
CA ALA A 746 3.53 -17.15 -13.79
C ALA A 746 3.04 -15.90 -13.04
N ILE A 747 3.89 -15.37 -12.16
CA ILE A 747 3.75 -14.04 -11.58
C ILE A 747 4.47 -13.07 -12.51
N VAL A 748 3.72 -12.15 -13.11
CA VAL A 748 4.26 -11.10 -13.99
C VAL A 748 5.19 -10.19 -13.19
N PRO A 749 6.46 -9.98 -13.63
CA PRO A 749 7.35 -9.03 -12.98
C PRO A 749 6.76 -7.61 -12.98
N GLU A 750 6.98 -6.82 -11.91
CA GLU A 750 6.36 -5.49 -11.77
C GLU A 750 6.67 -4.53 -12.92
N LYS A 751 7.88 -4.61 -13.47
CA LYS A 751 8.31 -3.81 -14.62
C LYS A 751 7.97 -4.48 -15.97
N GLY A 752 7.39 -5.68 -16.00
CA GLY A 752 7.20 -6.45 -17.23
C GLY A 752 8.39 -7.37 -17.55
N TYR A 753 8.30 -8.11 -18.66
CA TYR A 753 9.27 -9.16 -19.01
C TYR A 753 10.57 -8.65 -19.66
N GLU A 754 10.58 -7.41 -20.12
CA GLU A 754 11.68 -6.81 -20.89
C GLU A 754 12.43 -5.71 -20.11
N ASN A 755 11.83 -5.18 -19.04
CA ASN A 755 12.31 -3.94 -18.41
C ASN A 755 13.29 -4.20 -17.27
N ILE A 756 14.58 -4.11 -17.58
CA ILE A 756 15.65 -3.89 -16.60
C ILE A 756 16.28 -2.49 -16.77
N ASP A 757 16.18 -1.86 -17.94
CA ASP A 757 16.86 -0.59 -18.25
C ASP A 757 15.90 0.59 -18.52
N ASN A 758 16.30 1.77 -18.06
CA ASN A 758 15.54 3.01 -18.15
C ASN A 758 16.20 3.94 -19.18
N GLN A 759 15.76 3.92 -20.43
CA GLN A 759 16.12 4.93 -21.42
C GLN A 759 15.02 5.98 -21.54
N SER A 760 15.36 7.27 -21.68
CA SER A 760 14.37 8.34 -21.76
C SER A 760 13.66 8.37 -23.12
N GLU A 761 12.36 8.74 -23.13
CA GLU A 761 11.62 8.91 -24.39
C GLU A 761 12.22 10.04 -25.26
N LEU A 762 12.79 11.06 -24.62
CA LEU A 762 13.51 12.13 -25.31
C LEU A 762 14.71 11.58 -26.09
N ALA A 763 15.52 10.72 -25.46
CA ALA A 763 16.65 10.07 -26.10
C ALA A 763 16.19 9.23 -27.29
N LEU A 764 15.18 8.38 -27.11
CA LEU A 764 14.65 7.53 -28.18
C LEU A 764 14.12 8.33 -29.39
N LYS A 765 13.41 9.44 -29.15
CA LYS A 765 12.96 10.35 -30.22
C LYS A 765 14.12 11.01 -30.94
N TYR A 766 15.14 11.43 -30.19
CA TYR A 766 16.34 12.01 -30.77
C TYR A 766 17.11 11.01 -31.63
N LEU A 767 17.31 9.78 -31.14
CA LEU A 767 17.98 8.71 -31.87
C LEU A 767 17.23 8.37 -33.16
N GLN A 768 15.89 8.23 -33.13
CA GLN A 768 15.12 8.02 -34.37
C GLN A 768 15.29 9.18 -35.37
N TRP A 769 15.23 10.43 -34.90
CA TRP A 769 15.47 11.58 -35.77
C TRP A 769 16.88 11.57 -36.37
N TYR A 770 17.87 11.11 -35.60
CA TYR A 770 19.26 10.96 -36.04
C TYR A 770 19.38 9.88 -37.11
N GLU A 771 18.80 8.69 -36.90
CA GLU A 771 18.72 7.60 -37.88
C GLU A 771 18.11 8.08 -39.20
N GLU A 772 16.95 8.75 -39.14
CA GLU A 772 16.25 9.28 -40.31
C GLU A 772 17.06 10.33 -41.07
N THR A 773 17.78 11.20 -40.35
CA THR A 773 18.52 12.32 -40.95
C THR A 773 19.86 11.88 -41.53
N LYS A 774 20.52 10.89 -40.90
CA LYS A 774 21.85 10.42 -41.29
C LYS A 774 21.83 9.14 -42.12
N GLY A 775 20.71 8.43 -42.16
CA GLY A 775 20.59 7.15 -42.87
C GLY A 775 21.43 6.05 -42.23
N VAL A 776 21.53 6.05 -40.89
CA VAL A 776 22.32 5.08 -40.11
C VAL A 776 21.40 4.23 -39.23
N GLU A 777 21.88 3.06 -38.82
CA GLU A 777 21.19 2.19 -37.87
C GLU A 777 21.83 2.34 -36.48
N ILE A 778 21.00 2.61 -35.46
CA ILE A 778 21.43 2.84 -34.09
C ILE A 778 20.92 1.71 -33.20
N GLN A 779 21.85 1.04 -32.50
CA GLN A 779 21.52 0.16 -31.39
C GLN A 779 21.09 1.00 -30.17
N SER A 780 19.91 0.73 -29.62
CA SER A 780 19.33 1.43 -28.45
C SER A 780 18.66 0.44 -27.49
N ALA A 781 18.02 0.92 -26.41
CA ALA A 781 17.24 0.08 -25.50
C ALA A 781 16.09 -0.70 -26.19
N HIS A 782 15.75 -0.33 -27.43
CA HIS A 782 14.69 -0.99 -28.20
C HIS A 782 15.17 -2.05 -29.20
N SER A 783 16.47 -2.26 -29.32
CA SER A 783 17.08 -3.25 -30.21
C SER A 783 17.11 -4.66 -29.59
N GLU A 784 17.30 -5.71 -30.40
CA GLU A 784 17.28 -7.13 -29.94
C GLU A 784 18.31 -7.44 -28.83
N GLY A 785 19.48 -6.81 -28.89
CA GLY A 785 20.52 -6.91 -27.85
C GLY A 785 20.43 -5.87 -26.72
N GLY A 786 19.40 -5.01 -26.72
CA GLY A 786 19.31 -3.84 -25.86
C GLY A 786 20.40 -2.80 -26.14
N GLU A 787 20.66 -1.94 -25.15
CA GLU A 787 21.73 -0.93 -25.21
C GLU A 787 23.11 -1.60 -25.30
N PHE A 788 24.02 -0.98 -26.05
CA PHE A 788 25.38 -1.49 -26.18
C PHE A 788 26.14 -1.36 -24.84
N VAL A 789 26.74 -2.46 -24.38
CA VAL A 789 27.46 -2.52 -23.11
C VAL A 789 28.97 -2.33 -23.33
N VAL A 790 29.50 -1.28 -22.72
CA VAL A 790 30.91 -0.90 -22.71
C VAL A 790 31.58 -1.38 -21.43
N ALA A 791 32.75 -2.00 -21.56
CA ALA A 791 33.54 -2.53 -20.44
C ALA A 791 32.75 -3.44 -19.48
N GLU A 792 31.84 -4.25 -20.02
CA GLU A 792 30.95 -5.17 -19.28
C GLU A 792 30.10 -4.50 -18.17
N ARG A 793 30.02 -3.16 -18.16
CA ARG A 793 29.47 -2.41 -17.03
C ARG A 793 28.58 -1.24 -17.43
N TYR A 794 28.95 -0.44 -18.42
CA TYR A 794 28.26 0.81 -18.75
C TYR A 794 27.45 0.65 -20.03
N LYS A 795 26.19 1.06 -20.02
CA LYS A 795 25.35 1.11 -21.21
C LYS A 795 25.39 2.51 -21.82
N VAL A 796 25.28 2.58 -23.14
CA VAL A 796 25.17 3.83 -23.88
C VAL A 796 23.80 3.97 -24.53
N ASP A 797 23.29 5.21 -24.61
CA ASP A 797 21.94 5.48 -25.13
C ASP A 797 21.76 5.02 -26.59
N GLY A 798 22.72 5.34 -27.45
CA GLY A 798 22.74 4.92 -28.84
C GLY A 798 24.14 4.48 -29.26
N TYR A 799 24.24 3.43 -30.09
CA TYR A 799 25.51 2.98 -30.65
C TYR A 799 25.39 2.64 -32.13
N ILE A 800 26.26 3.21 -32.96
CA ILE A 800 26.35 2.97 -34.40
C ILE A 800 27.54 2.04 -34.63
N VAL A 801 27.26 0.76 -34.85
CA VAL A 801 28.28 -0.29 -35.01
C VAL A 801 29.23 0.03 -36.18
N ALA A 802 28.69 0.48 -37.31
CA ALA A 802 29.46 0.76 -38.52
C ALA A 802 30.49 1.90 -38.34
N GLU A 803 30.28 2.80 -37.38
CA GLU A 803 31.14 3.97 -37.16
C GLU A 803 31.97 3.88 -35.87
N ASP A 804 31.77 2.83 -35.08
CA ASP A 804 32.21 2.76 -33.68
C ASP A 804 31.92 4.07 -32.93
N ARG A 805 30.65 4.50 -32.97
CA ARG A 805 30.18 5.77 -32.43
C ARG A 805 29.09 5.56 -31.38
N ALA A 806 29.34 6.04 -30.17
CA ALA A 806 28.32 6.17 -29.13
C ALA A 806 27.66 7.56 -29.16
N ILE A 807 26.36 7.59 -28.92
CA ILE A 807 25.54 8.78 -28.79
C ILE A 807 24.93 8.74 -27.39
N GLU A 808 25.31 9.69 -26.54
CA GLU A 808 24.80 9.85 -25.17
C GLU A 808 23.84 11.04 -25.11
N VAL A 809 22.62 10.82 -24.61
CA VAL A 809 21.62 11.87 -24.45
C VAL A 809 21.48 12.21 -22.97
N ASN A 810 22.28 13.20 -22.55
CA ASN A 810 22.37 13.60 -21.16
C ASN A 810 21.15 14.45 -20.75
N GLY A 811 20.30 13.86 -19.90
CA GLY A 811 19.29 14.62 -19.14
C GLY A 811 19.94 15.68 -18.27
N CYS A 812 19.49 16.94 -18.39
CA CYS A 812 20.19 18.08 -17.80
C CYS A 812 20.26 18.00 -16.27
N VAL A 813 19.17 17.53 -15.64
CA VAL A 813 19.05 17.33 -14.19
C VAL A 813 19.92 16.16 -13.71
N TRP A 814 19.92 15.05 -14.46
CA TRP A 814 20.57 13.81 -14.05
C TRP A 814 22.09 13.83 -14.20
N HIS A 815 22.59 14.64 -15.15
CA HIS A 815 24.02 14.78 -15.45
C HIS A 815 24.56 16.19 -15.13
N ALA A 816 23.77 17.00 -14.42
CA ALA A 816 24.17 18.32 -13.92
C ALA A 816 24.72 19.28 -15.00
N CYS A 817 23.95 19.48 -16.09
CA CYS A 817 24.36 20.28 -17.25
C CYS A 817 24.98 21.63 -16.87
N GLN A 818 26.16 21.93 -17.41
CA GLN A 818 26.87 23.19 -17.11
C GLN A 818 26.07 24.44 -17.51
N LYS A 819 25.35 24.40 -18.64
CA LYS A 819 24.51 25.51 -19.11
C LYS A 819 23.30 25.77 -18.20
N CYS A 820 22.70 24.71 -17.66
CA CYS A 820 21.47 24.81 -16.86
C CYS A 820 21.72 25.01 -15.36
N PHE A 821 22.84 24.49 -14.83
CA PHE A 821 23.14 24.48 -13.40
C PHE A 821 24.39 25.30 -13.02
N GLY A 822 25.10 25.89 -13.98
CA GLY A 822 26.24 26.77 -13.70
C GLY A 822 27.43 26.07 -13.04
N ASN A 823 28.24 26.83 -12.31
CA ASN A 823 29.46 26.35 -11.64
C ASN A 823 29.32 26.20 -10.10
N GLU A 824 28.09 26.25 -9.57
CA GLU A 824 27.82 26.06 -8.14
C GLU A 824 27.86 24.57 -7.78
N LEU A 825 29.05 24.06 -7.45
CA LEU A 825 29.28 22.62 -7.24
C LEU A 825 28.54 22.03 -6.04
N ASP A 826 28.27 22.82 -5.00
CA ASP A 826 27.62 22.36 -3.78
C ASP A 826 26.09 22.29 -3.88
N LYS A 827 25.52 22.77 -4.99
CA LYS A 827 24.07 22.75 -5.23
C LYS A 827 23.57 21.30 -5.30
N ILE A 828 22.58 20.97 -4.48
CA ILE A 828 21.99 19.63 -4.43
C ILE A 828 20.96 19.48 -5.56
N LEU A 829 21.07 18.38 -6.31
CA LEU A 829 20.15 17.99 -7.38
C LEU A 829 19.01 17.12 -6.83
N PRO A 830 17.91 16.93 -7.58
CA PRO A 830 16.73 16.15 -7.14
C PRO A 830 17.05 14.68 -6.81
N ASN A 831 18.20 14.19 -7.27
CA ASN A 831 18.70 12.84 -6.99
C ASN A 831 19.40 12.71 -5.62
N GLY A 832 19.55 13.82 -4.88
CA GLY A 832 20.15 13.91 -3.55
C GLY A 832 21.67 14.07 -3.53
N LYS A 833 22.32 14.19 -4.69
CA LYS A 833 23.77 14.44 -4.83
C LYS A 833 24.04 15.90 -5.16
N THR A 834 25.26 16.38 -4.91
CA THR A 834 25.67 17.71 -5.37
C THR A 834 25.94 17.72 -6.88
N VAL A 835 25.93 18.92 -7.47
CA VAL A 835 26.37 19.16 -8.86
C VAL A 835 27.80 18.66 -9.06
N GLY A 836 28.68 18.91 -8.09
CA GLY A 836 30.07 18.45 -8.11
C GLY A 836 30.18 16.92 -8.14
N GLU A 837 29.53 16.24 -7.19
CA GLU A 837 29.52 14.77 -7.12
C GLU A 837 28.96 14.13 -8.39
N THR A 838 27.86 14.69 -8.93
CA THR A 838 27.20 14.16 -10.12
C THR A 838 28.09 14.30 -11.37
N ARG A 839 28.77 15.45 -11.53
CA ARG A 839 29.72 15.66 -12.64
C ARG A 839 30.96 14.79 -12.51
N GLU A 840 31.45 14.57 -11.30
CA GLU A 840 32.60 13.70 -11.06
C GLU A 840 32.27 12.24 -11.40
N ASP A 841 31.10 11.75 -10.96
CA ASP A 841 30.63 10.40 -11.27
C ASP A 841 30.41 10.20 -12.78
N ASP A 842 29.77 11.16 -13.46
CA ASP A 842 29.56 11.10 -14.91
C ASP A 842 30.87 11.23 -15.70
N GLY A 843 31.79 12.10 -15.25
CA GLY A 843 33.13 12.23 -15.81
C GLY A 843 33.90 10.91 -15.78
N LYS A 844 33.91 10.21 -14.63
CA LYS A 844 34.53 8.87 -14.50
C LYS A 844 33.89 7.85 -15.43
N ARG A 845 32.56 7.88 -15.60
CA ARG A 845 31.85 7.02 -16.55
C ARG A 845 32.27 7.31 -17.99
N LEU A 846 32.24 8.57 -18.40
CA LEU A 846 32.58 9.00 -19.76
C LEU A 846 34.05 8.74 -20.11
N GLU A 847 34.98 8.88 -19.17
CA GLU A 847 36.38 8.51 -19.39
C GLU A 847 36.54 7.04 -19.74
N ILE A 848 35.78 6.15 -19.07
CA ILE A 848 35.80 4.71 -19.37
C ILE A 848 35.19 4.45 -20.74
N ILE A 849 34.07 5.10 -21.09
CA ILE A 849 33.42 4.93 -22.40
C ILE A 849 34.35 5.38 -23.53
N LYS A 850 34.95 6.57 -23.42
CA LYS A 850 35.88 7.13 -24.41
C LYS A 850 37.17 6.32 -24.58
N LYS A 851 37.56 5.51 -23.59
CA LYS A 851 38.69 4.58 -23.71
C LYS A 851 38.38 3.36 -24.58
N HIS A 852 37.10 2.99 -24.70
CA HIS A 852 36.67 1.77 -25.36
C HIS A 852 35.90 2.01 -26.67
N ILE A 853 35.45 3.24 -26.93
CA ILE A 853 34.72 3.63 -28.15
C ILE A 853 35.44 4.80 -28.81
N LYS A 854 35.67 4.69 -30.13
CA LYS A 854 36.43 5.66 -30.91
C LYS A 854 35.77 7.04 -31.00
N ASN A 855 34.45 7.10 -31.19
CA ASN A 855 33.69 8.35 -31.29
C ASN A 855 32.58 8.39 -30.23
N VAL A 856 32.54 9.43 -29.39
CA VAL A 856 31.49 9.59 -28.37
C VAL A 856 30.88 10.99 -28.49
N ASP A 857 29.64 11.06 -28.96
CA ASP A 857 28.86 12.29 -29.05
C ASP A 857 28.00 12.42 -27.79
N ILE A 858 28.06 13.57 -27.12
CA ILE A 858 27.25 13.88 -25.94
C ILE A 858 26.31 15.02 -26.31
N ILE A 859 25.00 14.76 -26.22
CA ILE A 859 23.95 15.70 -26.56
C ILE A 859 23.13 15.99 -25.32
N TRP A 860 22.94 17.27 -24.99
CA TRP A 860 22.20 17.65 -23.81
C TRP A 860 20.71 17.84 -24.08
N GLU A 861 19.87 17.48 -23.11
CA GLU A 861 18.42 17.70 -23.16
C GLU A 861 18.05 19.16 -23.52
N CYS A 862 18.72 20.15 -22.95
CA CYS A 862 18.46 21.56 -23.24
C CYS A 862 18.79 21.94 -24.70
N GLU A 863 19.78 21.28 -25.31
CA GLU A 863 20.15 21.47 -26.71
C GLU A 863 19.10 20.86 -27.64
N ILE A 864 18.59 19.67 -27.30
CA ILE A 864 17.47 19.04 -28.02
C ILE A 864 16.23 19.95 -28.00
N HIS A 865 15.88 20.51 -26.84
CA HIS A 865 14.77 21.46 -26.74
C HIS A 865 15.00 22.71 -27.59
N GLN A 866 16.23 23.23 -27.65
CA GLN A 866 16.56 24.35 -28.53
C GLN A 866 16.45 23.97 -30.01
N MET A 867 16.89 22.78 -30.40
CA MET A 867 16.77 22.27 -31.77
C MET A 867 15.29 22.12 -32.17
N LEU A 868 14.43 21.63 -31.28
CA LEU A 868 12.99 21.52 -31.53
C LEU A 868 12.30 22.88 -31.77
N ARG A 869 12.81 23.97 -31.18
CA ARG A 869 12.26 25.33 -31.43
C ARG A 869 12.55 25.81 -32.85
N HIS A 870 13.67 25.43 -33.45
CA HIS A 870 14.14 25.97 -34.73
C HIS A 870 13.99 24.99 -35.90
N ASN A 871 13.99 23.67 -35.64
CA ASN A 871 13.97 22.64 -36.67
C ASN A 871 12.56 22.05 -36.87
N LYS A 872 11.86 22.56 -37.90
CA LYS A 872 10.53 22.06 -38.28
C LYS A 872 10.52 20.57 -38.66
N LYS A 873 11.58 20.06 -39.29
CA LYS A 873 11.69 18.64 -39.66
C LYS A 873 11.82 17.75 -38.43
N MET A 874 12.64 18.16 -37.45
CA MET A 874 12.80 17.46 -36.18
C MET A 874 11.49 17.40 -35.40
N ARG A 875 10.74 18.52 -35.31
CA ARG A 875 9.39 18.51 -34.70
C ARG A 875 8.44 17.53 -35.37
N LYS A 876 8.49 17.43 -36.71
CA LYS A 876 7.68 16.47 -37.46
C LYS A 876 8.08 15.02 -37.15
N SER A 877 9.38 14.73 -37.08
CA SER A 877 9.88 13.39 -36.69
C SER A 877 9.46 13.03 -35.26
N PHE A 878 9.62 13.94 -34.30
CA PHE A 878 9.22 13.74 -32.90
C PHE A 878 7.72 13.52 -32.71
N SER A 879 6.88 14.23 -33.47
CA SER A 879 5.41 14.05 -33.43
C SER A 879 4.93 12.78 -34.15
N ASN A 880 5.72 12.28 -35.09
CA ASN A 880 5.50 11.00 -35.77
C ASN A 880 6.20 9.82 -35.08
N TYR A 881 6.80 10.03 -33.90
CA TYR A 881 7.43 8.94 -33.16
C TYR A 881 6.38 7.91 -32.75
N HIS A 882 6.58 6.67 -33.17
CA HIS A 882 5.77 5.54 -32.76
C HIS A 882 6.53 4.79 -31.68
N ASN A 883 5.94 4.63 -30.49
CA ASN A 883 6.61 3.91 -29.40
C ASN A 883 6.70 2.41 -29.73
N LYS A 884 7.83 1.99 -30.33
CA LYS A 884 8.20 0.58 -30.61
C LYS A 884 8.79 -0.15 -29.39
N GLY A 885 8.74 0.48 -28.22
CA GLY A 885 9.37 0.01 -26.98
C GLY A 885 8.75 -1.26 -26.41
N PRO A 886 9.16 -1.67 -25.21
CA PRO A 886 8.69 -2.87 -24.52
C PRO A 886 7.16 -3.04 -24.50
N ILE A 887 6.71 -4.28 -24.43
CA ILE A 887 5.28 -4.59 -24.26
C ILE A 887 4.86 -4.23 -22.83
N ASN A 888 3.94 -3.28 -22.72
CA ASN A 888 3.17 -3.08 -21.50
C ASN A 888 1.88 -3.91 -21.59
N ILE A 889 1.83 -5.02 -20.86
CA ILE A 889 0.67 -5.93 -20.84
C ILE A 889 -0.64 -5.20 -20.47
N ARG A 890 -0.56 -4.10 -19.71
CA ARG A 890 -1.74 -3.31 -19.33
C ARG A 890 -2.38 -2.55 -20.49
N ASP A 891 -1.66 -2.32 -21.58
CA ASP A 891 -2.20 -1.64 -22.74
C ASP A 891 -3.29 -2.48 -23.43
N CYS A 892 -3.35 -3.80 -23.17
CA CYS A 892 -4.44 -4.68 -23.62
C CYS A 892 -5.69 -4.61 -22.73
N TYR A 893 -5.66 -3.90 -21.59
CA TYR A 893 -6.80 -3.80 -20.67
C TYR A 893 -7.53 -2.48 -20.85
N PHE A 894 -8.82 -2.56 -21.18
CA PHE A 894 -9.69 -1.41 -21.35
C PHE A 894 -10.88 -1.51 -20.38
N GLU A 895 -11.10 -0.46 -19.56
CA GLU A 895 -12.26 -0.37 -18.66
C GLU A 895 -13.47 0.20 -19.44
N GLN A 896 -14.65 -0.39 -19.24
CA GLN A 896 -15.86 -0.13 -20.06
C GLN A 896 -16.70 1.07 -19.60
N HIS A 897 -17.35 1.72 -20.57
CA HIS A 897 -18.49 2.63 -20.38
C HIS A 897 -19.84 1.94 -20.63
N LYS A 898 -20.93 2.57 -20.22
CA LYS A 898 -22.29 2.02 -20.27
C LYS A 898 -22.78 1.88 -21.72
N ILE A 899 -23.05 0.65 -22.13
CA ILE A 899 -23.73 0.30 -23.39
C ILE A 899 -24.90 -0.62 -23.04
N ALA A 900 -26.04 -0.47 -23.71
CA ALA A 900 -27.17 -1.39 -23.57
C ALA A 900 -26.97 -2.58 -24.53
N TYR A 901 -26.98 -3.80 -24.02
CA TYR A 901 -26.88 -5.04 -24.81
C TYR A 901 -27.74 -6.15 -24.19
N LEU A 902 -28.04 -7.19 -24.99
CA LEU A 902 -28.76 -8.38 -24.53
C LEU A 902 -27.84 -9.24 -23.64
N ASP A 903 -28.20 -9.45 -22.38
CA ASP A 903 -27.36 -10.14 -21.39
C ASP A 903 -27.31 -11.66 -21.66
N PHE A 904 -26.11 -12.16 -21.95
CA PHE A 904 -25.86 -13.60 -22.03
C PHE A 904 -25.65 -14.15 -20.62
N ASN A 905 -26.56 -15.01 -20.16
CA ASN A 905 -26.49 -15.64 -18.85
C ASN A 905 -25.11 -16.28 -18.60
N SER A 906 -24.29 -15.64 -17.75
CA SER A 906 -22.94 -16.11 -17.36
C SER A 906 -21.88 -16.07 -18.48
N LEU A 907 -21.82 -14.98 -19.25
CA LEU A 907 -20.81 -14.75 -20.30
C LEU A 907 -19.37 -15.05 -19.85
N TYR A 908 -18.88 -14.41 -18.79
CA TYR A 908 -17.50 -14.61 -18.32
C TYR A 908 -17.19 -16.08 -17.93
N PRO A 909 -17.99 -16.75 -17.07
CA PRO A 909 -17.82 -18.18 -16.83
C PRO A 909 -17.78 -19.03 -18.10
N SER A 910 -18.69 -18.78 -19.04
CA SER A 910 -18.78 -19.52 -20.29
C SER A 910 -17.50 -19.37 -21.10
N THR A 911 -17.08 -18.13 -21.36
CA THR A 911 -15.86 -17.84 -22.12
C THR A 911 -14.62 -18.41 -21.44
N ILE A 912 -14.54 -18.34 -20.10
CA ILE A 912 -13.39 -18.87 -19.34
C ILE A 912 -13.36 -20.41 -19.35
N ALA A 913 -14.51 -21.08 -19.42
CA ALA A 913 -14.58 -22.53 -19.46
C ALA A 913 -14.27 -23.12 -20.84
N THR A 914 -14.49 -22.37 -21.91
CA THR A 914 -14.32 -22.83 -23.30
C THR A 914 -13.07 -22.31 -23.98
N THR A 915 -12.36 -21.34 -23.39
CA THR A 915 -11.19 -20.70 -23.97
C THR A 915 -9.89 -21.27 -23.39
N SER A 916 -8.88 -21.43 -24.23
CA SER A 916 -7.51 -21.78 -23.82
C SER A 916 -6.77 -20.56 -23.29
N PHE A 917 -6.02 -20.69 -22.20
CA PHE A 917 -5.27 -19.58 -21.57
C PHE A 917 -3.76 -19.80 -21.63
N PRO A 918 -2.96 -18.71 -21.75
CA PRO A 918 -1.50 -18.83 -21.73
C PRO A 918 -1.00 -19.20 -20.33
N VAL A 919 -0.03 -20.12 -20.27
CA VAL A 919 0.54 -20.61 -19.00
C VAL A 919 2.07 -20.58 -19.04
N GLY A 920 2.70 -20.50 -17.86
CA GLY A 920 4.14 -20.29 -17.75
C GLY A 920 4.59 -18.85 -18.03
N HIS A 921 5.91 -18.66 -18.11
CA HIS A 921 6.51 -17.39 -18.52
C HIS A 921 6.60 -17.32 -20.05
N PRO A 922 6.29 -16.17 -20.67
CA PRO A 922 6.47 -15.99 -22.10
C PRO A 922 7.95 -15.86 -22.47
N LYS A 923 8.26 -16.17 -23.72
CA LYS A 923 9.51 -15.78 -24.37
C LYS A 923 9.34 -14.39 -24.98
N VAL A 924 10.29 -13.51 -24.70
CA VAL A 924 10.37 -12.19 -25.33
C VAL A 924 11.00 -12.37 -26.70
N HIS A 925 10.32 -11.89 -27.74
CA HIS A 925 10.85 -11.78 -29.09
C HIS A 925 10.89 -10.30 -29.47
N VAL A 926 12.08 -9.79 -29.78
CA VAL A 926 12.30 -8.44 -30.31
C VAL A 926 12.69 -8.59 -31.78
N VAL A 927 11.96 -7.92 -32.67
CA VAL A 927 12.13 -8.10 -34.12
C VAL A 927 13.21 -7.16 -34.65
N PRO A 928 14.25 -7.67 -35.34
CA PRO A 928 15.28 -6.85 -35.97
C PRO A 928 14.68 -5.84 -36.96
N LEU A 929 15.26 -4.64 -37.06
CA LEU A 929 14.71 -3.54 -37.87
C LEU A 929 14.44 -3.94 -39.33
N ALA A 930 15.34 -4.74 -39.92
CA ALA A 930 15.21 -5.25 -41.28
C ALA A 930 13.96 -6.13 -41.51
N GLU A 931 13.45 -6.77 -40.46
CA GLU A 931 12.33 -7.73 -40.51
C GLU A 931 11.01 -7.12 -39.99
N GLN A 932 11.03 -5.87 -39.51
CA GLN A 932 9.84 -5.25 -38.92
C GLN A 932 8.73 -4.96 -39.93
N LYS A 933 9.05 -4.80 -41.23
CA LYS A 933 8.05 -4.54 -42.26
C LYS A 933 7.37 -5.84 -42.65
N VAL A 934 6.06 -5.92 -42.43
CA VAL A 934 5.24 -7.09 -42.71
C VAL A 934 3.95 -6.68 -43.42
N TYR A 935 3.19 -7.65 -43.93
CA TYR A 935 1.87 -7.40 -44.49
C TYR A 935 0.93 -8.56 -44.14
N TRP A 936 0.29 -8.47 -42.97
CA TRP A 936 -0.65 -9.49 -42.50
C TRP A 936 -2.08 -9.01 -42.70
N THR A 937 -2.86 -9.80 -43.43
CA THR A 937 -4.29 -9.59 -43.72
C THR A 937 -5.14 -10.79 -43.28
N ARG A 938 -4.49 -11.89 -42.88
CA ARG A 938 -5.13 -13.14 -42.47
C ARG A 938 -4.54 -13.67 -41.16
N SER A 939 -5.36 -14.37 -40.39
CA SER A 939 -4.99 -14.91 -39.08
C SER A 939 -3.82 -15.91 -39.12
N ASP A 940 -3.67 -16.69 -40.20
CA ASP A 940 -2.58 -17.66 -40.39
C ASP A 940 -1.19 -17.01 -40.51
N GLN A 941 -1.14 -15.70 -40.73
CA GLN A 941 0.11 -14.94 -40.87
C GLN A 941 0.66 -14.43 -39.53
N ILE A 942 -0.07 -14.60 -38.42
CA ILE A 942 0.38 -14.17 -37.09
C ILE A 942 1.47 -15.15 -36.60
N PRO A 943 2.72 -14.71 -36.40
CA PRO A 943 3.85 -15.61 -36.15
C PRO A 943 3.92 -16.13 -34.72
N PHE A 944 3.30 -15.43 -33.77
CA PHE A 944 3.41 -15.75 -32.34
C PHE A 944 2.04 -15.74 -31.68
N LYS A 945 1.76 -16.81 -30.92
CA LYS A 945 0.60 -16.88 -30.03
C LYS A 945 0.95 -16.24 -28.67
N GLY A 946 0.21 -15.21 -28.27
CA GLY A 946 0.50 -14.43 -27.06
C GLY A 946 0.06 -12.97 -27.17
N ILE A 947 0.92 -12.05 -26.72
CA ILE A 947 0.71 -10.59 -26.81
C ILE A 947 1.71 -10.04 -27.82
N LEU A 948 1.25 -9.23 -28.77
CA LEU A 948 2.06 -8.67 -29.84
C LEU A 948 2.01 -7.15 -29.82
N LYS A 949 3.13 -6.53 -30.21
CA LYS A 949 3.21 -5.10 -30.49
C LYS A 949 3.37 -4.89 -31.99
N VAL A 950 2.35 -4.29 -32.59
CA VAL A 950 2.20 -4.21 -34.05
C VAL A 950 1.72 -2.82 -34.46
N PHE A 951 2.02 -2.42 -35.70
CA PHE A 951 1.37 -1.29 -36.36
C PHE A 951 0.13 -1.77 -37.10
N LEU A 952 -1.04 -1.32 -36.66
CA LEU A 952 -2.34 -1.71 -37.18
C LEU A 952 -2.91 -0.63 -38.09
N LEU A 953 -3.49 -1.08 -39.20
CA LEU A 953 -4.24 -0.29 -40.15
C LEU A 953 -5.68 -0.84 -40.23
N PRO A 954 -6.69 -0.10 -39.74
CA PRO A 954 -8.09 -0.48 -39.94
C PRO A 954 -8.51 -0.36 -41.40
N PRO A 955 -9.56 -1.09 -41.83
CA PRO A 955 -10.17 -0.85 -43.12
C PRO A 955 -10.79 0.56 -43.20
N PRO A 956 -10.95 1.16 -44.39
CA PRO A 956 -11.51 2.50 -44.54
C PRO A 956 -12.98 2.62 -44.09
N GLN A 957 -13.73 1.52 -44.13
CA GLN A 957 -15.14 1.44 -43.78
C GLN A 957 -15.36 0.18 -42.95
N LEU A 958 -15.90 0.34 -41.74
CA LEU A 958 -16.26 -0.75 -40.84
C LEU A 958 -17.25 -0.24 -39.80
N ASP A 959 -18.38 -0.93 -39.65
CA ASP A 959 -19.47 -0.50 -38.78
C ASP A 959 -19.14 -0.64 -37.29
N VAL A 960 -18.47 -1.73 -36.92
CA VAL A 960 -18.08 -2.03 -35.55
C VAL A 960 -16.57 -2.30 -35.51
N PRO A 961 -15.75 -1.30 -35.18
CA PRO A 961 -14.31 -1.49 -35.08
C PRO A 961 -13.97 -2.38 -33.88
N VAL A 962 -12.98 -3.25 -34.04
CA VAL A 962 -12.68 -4.35 -33.10
C VAL A 962 -11.60 -3.97 -32.10
N ILE A 963 -10.55 -3.28 -32.55
CA ILE A 963 -9.39 -2.96 -31.71
C ILE A 963 -9.58 -1.59 -31.05
N PRO A 964 -9.72 -1.55 -29.71
CA PRO A 964 -9.70 -0.30 -28.99
C PRO A 964 -8.29 0.31 -28.92
N VAL A 965 -8.22 1.63 -28.80
CA VAL A 965 -6.99 2.36 -28.55
C VAL A 965 -7.28 3.60 -27.71
N LYS A 966 -6.32 4.01 -26.88
CA LYS A 966 -6.38 5.27 -26.16
C LYS A 966 -5.67 6.37 -26.94
N PHE A 967 -6.41 7.39 -27.36
CA PHE A 967 -5.86 8.63 -27.93
C PHE A 967 -6.29 9.79 -27.06
N ASP A 968 -5.32 10.59 -26.60
CA ASP A 968 -5.54 11.62 -25.58
C ASP A 968 -6.34 11.05 -24.40
N ASP A 969 -5.94 9.84 -23.98
CA ASP A 969 -6.55 8.99 -22.94
C ASP A 969 -8.03 8.60 -23.09
N ARG A 970 -8.69 9.03 -24.16
CA ARG A 970 -10.05 8.61 -24.51
C ARG A 970 -10.00 7.21 -25.09
N LEU A 971 -10.87 6.32 -24.60
CA LEU A 971 -10.99 4.97 -25.14
C LEU A 971 -11.83 5.03 -26.42
N LEU A 972 -11.17 4.84 -27.57
CA LEU A 972 -11.79 4.94 -28.88
C LEU A 972 -11.70 3.62 -29.63
N PHE A 973 -12.64 3.44 -30.55
CA PHE A 973 -12.63 2.41 -31.58
C PHE A 973 -12.54 3.10 -32.95
N PRO A 974 -11.37 3.63 -33.36
CA PRO A 974 -11.27 4.50 -34.52
C PRO A 974 -10.91 3.74 -35.80
N LEU A 975 -11.22 4.32 -36.96
CA LEU A 975 -10.72 3.87 -38.27
C LEU A 975 -9.53 4.70 -38.79
N CYS A 976 -9.24 5.83 -38.13
CA CYS A 976 -8.11 6.70 -38.45
C CYS A 976 -7.65 7.47 -37.22
N ARG A 977 -6.37 7.30 -36.83
CA ARG A 977 -5.72 8.02 -35.74
C ARG A 977 -5.81 9.54 -35.90
N LYS A 978 -5.37 10.09 -37.04
CA LYS A 978 -5.38 11.54 -37.24
C LYS A 978 -6.77 12.16 -37.20
N CYS A 979 -7.79 11.50 -37.74
CA CYS A 979 -9.18 11.96 -37.63
C CYS A 979 -9.64 12.03 -36.18
N SER A 980 -9.36 11.01 -35.38
CA SER A 980 -9.74 10.96 -33.96
C SER A 980 -9.06 12.00 -33.07
N LEU A 981 -7.82 12.39 -33.44
CA LEU A 981 -7.10 13.49 -32.81
C LEU A 981 -7.61 14.86 -33.26
N ALA A 982 -7.96 15.00 -34.54
CA ALA A 982 -8.48 16.25 -35.10
C ALA A 982 -9.90 16.60 -34.62
N TYR A 983 -10.74 15.58 -34.33
CA TYR A 983 -12.13 15.74 -33.90
C TYR A 983 -12.39 15.07 -32.56
N PRO A 984 -11.88 15.63 -31.44
CA PRO A 984 -11.89 14.95 -30.16
C PRO A 984 -13.29 14.75 -29.55
N ASN A 985 -14.25 15.61 -29.89
CA ASN A 985 -15.64 15.52 -29.42
C ASN A 985 -16.57 14.82 -30.44
N GLY A 986 -16.00 14.20 -31.47
CA GLY A 986 -16.74 13.69 -32.62
C GLY A 986 -17.15 14.80 -33.59
N ALA A 987 -17.40 14.44 -34.85
CA ALA A 987 -17.95 15.31 -35.87
C ALA A 987 -18.84 14.49 -36.79
N ASN A 988 -20.08 14.95 -37.04
CA ASN A 988 -20.97 14.33 -38.01
C ASN A 988 -20.93 15.13 -39.31
N ILE A 989 -19.92 14.81 -40.14
CA ILE A 989 -19.70 15.45 -41.43
C ILE A 989 -20.30 14.54 -42.49
N LYS A 990 -21.43 14.96 -43.08
CA LYS A 990 -22.03 14.27 -44.23
C LYS A 990 -20.99 14.17 -45.35
N ASP A 991 -20.92 12.99 -45.99
CA ASP A 991 -20.01 12.69 -47.09
C ASP A 991 -18.51 12.81 -46.78
N TYR A 992 -18.11 12.74 -45.50
CA TYR A 992 -16.71 12.79 -45.10
C TYR A 992 -15.91 11.60 -45.65
N ARG A 993 -14.82 11.91 -46.36
CA ARG A 993 -13.81 10.94 -46.76
C ARG A 993 -12.49 11.29 -46.09
N CYS A 994 -11.91 10.33 -45.38
CA CYS A 994 -10.63 10.51 -44.72
C CYS A 994 -9.52 10.79 -45.76
N PRO A 995 -8.83 11.94 -45.71
CA PRO A 995 -7.77 12.28 -46.66
C PRO A 995 -6.39 11.72 -46.25
N HIS A 996 -6.31 11.06 -45.10
CA HIS A 996 -5.05 10.60 -44.50
C HIS A 996 -4.55 9.31 -45.17
N ASN A 997 -3.24 9.21 -45.33
CA ASN A 997 -2.61 7.97 -45.82
C ASN A 997 -2.55 6.88 -44.74
N ASP A 998 -2.11 5.68 -45.10
CA ASP A 998 -2.10 4.54 -44.18
C ASP A 998 -1.22 4.71 -42.94
N ASP A 999 -0.06 5.36 -43.07
CA ASP A 999 0.81 5.67 -41.92
C ASP A 999 0.16 6.70 -40.97
N GLU A 1000 -0.66 7.60 -41.50
CA GLU A 1000 -1.41 8.59 -40.72
C GLU A 1000 -2.70 8.02 -40.11
N ARG A 1001 -3.30 7.03 -40.77
CA ARG A 1001 -4.51 6.33 -40.30
C ARG A 1001 -4.19 5.32 -39.22
N GLY A 1002 -3.11 4.56 -39.37
CA GLY A 1002 -2.72 3.50 -38.46
C GLY A 1002 -2.05 3.98 -37.17
N TRP A 1003 -1.81 3.03 -36.26
CA TRP A 1003 -1.14 3.28 -34.99
C TRP A 1003 -0.44 2.03 -34.48
N VAL A 1004 0.48 2.20 -33.52
CA VAL A 1004 1.08 1.08 -32.80
C VAL A 1004 0.13 0.67 -31.68
N SER A 1005 -0.18 -0.63 -31.61
CA SER A 1005 -1.01 -1.21 -30.58
C SER A 1005 -0.34 -2.42 -29.96
N THR A 1006 -0.57 -2.61 -28.67
CA THR A 1006 -0.25 -3.83 -27.94
C THR A 1006 -1.54 -4.63 -27.85
N VAL A 1007 -1.62 -5.75 -28.57
CA VAL A 1007 -2.85 -6.55 -28.73
C VAL A 1007 -2.61 -8.00 -28.42
N THR A 1008 -3.65 -8.71 -27.96
CA THR A 1008 -3.58 -10.16 -27.87
C THR A 1008 -3.67 -10.77 -29.28
N SER A 1009 -2.99 -11.90 -29.49
CA SER A 1009 -3.13 -12.70 -30.72
C SER A 1009 -4.59 -13.01 -31.05
N ILE A 1010 -5.41 -13.31 -30.05
CA ILE A 1010 -6.84 -13.61 -30.21
C ILE A 1010 -7.62 -12.42 -30.78
N GLU A 1011 -7.45 -11.22 -30.20
CA GLU A 1011 -8.10 -10.02 -30.71
C GLU A 1011 -7.57 -9.64 -32.10
N LEU A 1012 -6.28 -9.85 -32.35
CA LEU A 1012 -5.67 -9.59 -33.64
C LEU A 1012 -6.22 -10.53 -34.73
N GLU A 1013 -6.41 -11.82 -34.43
CA GLU A 1013 -7.03 -12.78 -35.36
C GLU A 1013 -8.42 -12.31 -35.79
N GLU A 1014 -9.23 -11.83 -34.85
CA GLU A 1014 -10.57 -11.32 -35.14
C GLU A 1014 -10.53 -10.01 -35.93
N ALA A 1015 -9.61 -9.11 -35.59
CA ALA A 1015 -9.42 -7.86 -36.33
C ALA A 1015 -9.04 -8.12 -37.80
N LEU A 1016 -8.14 -9.07 -38.08
CA LEU A 1016 -7.75 -9.40 -39.45
C LEU A 1016 -8.94 -9.97 -40.26
N LYS A 1017 -9.83 -10.77 -39.65
CA LYS A 1017 -11.03 -11.30 -40.32
C LYS A 1017 -11.98 -10.19 -40.79
N VAL A 1018 -12.05 -9.07 -40.08
CA VAL A 1018 -12.89 -7.92 -40.44
C VAL A 1018 -12.14 -6.84 -41.25
N GLY A 1019 -10.98 -7.18 -41.82
CA GLY A 1019 -10.28 -6.35 -42.80
C GLY A 1019 -9.19 -5.44 -42.24
N TYR A 1020 -8.77 -5.60 -40.98
CA TYR A 1020 -7.56 -4.91 -40.51
C TYR A 1020 -6.31 -5.47 -41.21
N THR A 1021 -5.27 -4.66 -41.30
CA THR A 1021 -3.96 -5.04 -41.85
C THR A 1021 -2.85 -4.69 -40.85
N VAL A 1022 -1.88 -5.58 -40.66
CA VAL A 1022 -0.64 -5.28 -39.94
C VAL A 1022 0.47 -4.97 -40.94
N THR A 1023 1.04 -3.78 -40.86
CA THR A 1023 2.13 -3.34 -41.76
C THR A 1023 3.50 -3.37 -41.11
N ARG A 1024 3.56 -3.39 -39.77
CA ARG A 1024 4.82 -3.50 -39.02
C ARG A 1024 4.65 -4.37 -37.77
N PHE A 1025 5.65 -5.17 -37.46
CA PHE A 1025 5.70 -6.03 -36.28
C PHE A 1025 6.97 -5.76 -35.50
N TYR A 1026 6.83 -5.46 -34.20
CA TYR A 1026 7.96 -4.99 -33.38
C TYR A 1026 8.41 -6.02 -32.37
N ARG A 1027 7.46 -6.59 -31.61
CA ARG A 1027 7.76 -7.46 -30.47
C ARG A 1027 6.63 -8.43 -30.18
N ALA A 1028 6.95 -9.56 -29.59
CA ALA A 1028 5.97 -10.49 -29.04
C ALA A 1028 6.38 -11.04 -27.67
N LEU A 1029 5.40 -11.17 -26.77
CA LEU A 1029 5.45 -12.08 -25.65
C LEU A 1029 4.79 -13.38 -26.08
N HIS A 1030 5.60 -14.32 -26.56
CA HIS A 1030 5.12 -15.61 -27.04
C HIS A 1030 4.97 -16.59 -25.88
N TYR A 1031 3.79 -17.18 -25.75
CA TYR A 1031 3.53 -18.26 -24.80
C TYR A 1031 3.53 -19.59 -25.54
N GLU A 1032 4.53 -20.43 -25.25
CA GLU A 1032 4.67 -21.76 -25.86
C GLU A 1032 3.57 -22.72 -25.40
N LYS A 1033 3.08 -22.53 -24.17
CA LYS A 1033 2.10 -23.42 -23.54
C LYS A 1033 0.79 -22.69 -23.30
N TRP A 1034 -0.29 -23.36 -23.64
CA TRP A 1034 -1.66 -22.93 -23.41
C TRP A 1034 -2.45 -24.08 -22.81
N ASP A 1035 -3.36 -23.78 -21.89
CA ASP A 1035 -4.18 -24.78 -21.21
C ASP A 1035 -5.67 -24.41 -21.31
N GLU A 1036 -6.46 -25.28 -21.94
CA GLU A 1036 -7.92 -25.20 -22.04
C GLU A 1036 -8.65 -25.69 -20.78
N ASN A 1037 -7.95 -26.39 -19.88
CA ASN A 1037 -8.51 -26.97 -18.67
C ASN A 1037 -8.20 -26.15 -17.41
N LEU A 1038 -7.37 -25.10 -17.51
CA LEU A 1038 -6.91 -24.28 -16.38
C LEU A 1038 -8.05 -23.82 -15.46
N PHE A 1039 -9.13 -23.29 -16.04
CA PHE A 1039 -10.29 -22.82 -15.29
C PHE A 1039 -11.54 -23.68 -15.49
N LYS A 1040 -11.56 -24.55 -16.50
CA LYS A 1040 -12.70 -25.40 -16.87
C LYS A 1040 -13.22 -26.20 -15.67
N ASN A 1041 -12.33 -26.83 -14.92
CA ASN A 1041 -12.71 -27.63 -13.75
C ASN A 1041 -13.27 -26.78 -12.60
N TYR A 1042 -12.76 -25.56 -12.40
CA TYR A 1042 -13.29 -24.62 -11.40
C TYR A 1042 -14.69 -24.16 -11.80
N VAL A 1043 -14.89 -23.76 -13.06
CA VAL A 1043 -16.19 -23.32 -13.56
C VAL A 1043 -17.20 -24.46 -13.54
N ALA A 1044 -16.82 -25.65 -14.01
CA ALA A 1044 -17.68 -26.83 -14.00
C ALA A 1044 -18.13 -27.20 -12.59
N GLU A 1045 -17.23 -27.16 -11.60
CA GLU A 1045 -17.56 -27.39 -10.19
C GLU A 1045 -18.66 -26.45 -9.69
N PHE A 1046 -18.47 -25.14 -9.82
CA PHE A 1046 -19.42 -24.18 -9.27
C PHE A 1046 -20.69 -24.05 -10.12
N MET A 1047 -20.61 -24.34 -11.42
CA MET A 1047 -21.81 -24.42 -12.26
C MET A 1047 -22.65 -25.65 -11.89
N ALA A 1048 -22.03 -26.82 -11.67
CA ALA A 1048 -22.73 -28.00 -11.17
C ALA A 1048 -23.41 -27.71 -9.82
N MET A 1049 -22.67 -27.14 -8.86
CA MET A 1049 -23.23 -26.78 -7.54
C MET A 1049 -24.38 -25.78 -7.66
N LYS A 1050 -24.28 -24.78 -8.55
CA LYS A 1050 -25.34 -23.81 -8.79
C LYS A 1050 -26.59 -24.48 -9.38
N ILE A 1051 -26.43 -25.41 -10.33
CA ILE A 1051 -27.55 -26.15 -10.95
C ILE A 1051 -28.20 -27.08 -9.93
N HIS A 1052 -27.42 -27.89 -9.20
CA HIS A 1052 -27.90 -28.74 -8.10
C HIS A 1052 -28.75 -27.95 -7.11
N ALA A 1053 -28.21 -26.84 -6.63
CA ALA A 1053 -28.85 -25.95 -5.68
C ALA A 1053 -30.07 -25.19 -6.24
N SER A 1054 -30.29 -25.23 -7.55
CA SER A 1054 -31.48 -24.65 -8.19
C SER A 1054 -32.63 -25.64 -8.31
N GLY A 1055 -32.37 -26.94 -8.22
CA GLY A 1055 -33.32 -27.98 -8.59
C GLY A 1055 -33.56 -28.05 -10.10
N PHE A 1056 -34.50 -28.91 -10.49
CA PHE A 1056 -34.94 -29.01 -11.89
C PHE A 1056 -35.75 -27.75 -12.28
N PRO A 1057 -35.53 -27.19 -13.48
CA PRO A 1057 -36.38 -26.14 -14.03
C PRO A 1057 -37.85 -26.54 -14.12
N GLU A 1058 -38.74 -25.56 -14.04
CA GLU A 1058 -40.17 -25.74 -14.25
C GLU A 1058 -40.44 -26.37 -15.64
N GLY A 1059 -41.27 -27.42 -15.68
CA GLY A 1059 -41.53 -28.21 -16.90
C GLY A 1059 -40.58 -29.40 -17.15
N ILE A 1060 -39.55 -29.61 -16.31
CA ILE A 1060 -38.72 -30.81 -16.33
C ILE A 1060 -39.15 -31.73 -15.20
N GLU A 1061 -40.22 -32.48 -15.45
CA GLU A 1061 -40.80 -33.41 -14.49
C GLU A 1061 -40.77 -34.83 -15.03
N GLY A 1062 -40.46 -35.79 -14.16
CA GLY A 1062 -40.43 -37.21 -14.50
C GLY A 1062 -39.03 -37.71 -14.85
N LYS A 1063 -38.76 -38.98 -14.48
CA LYS A 1063 -37.43 -39.60 -14.55
C LYS A 1063 -36.75 -39.46 -15.92
N GLU A 1064 -37.50 -39.61 -17.01
CA GLU A 1064 -36.98 -39.53 -18.38
C GLU A 1064 -36.54 -38.10 -18.76
N ASN A 1065 -37.36 -37.10 -18.45
CA ASN A 1065 -37.03 -35.68 -18.71
C ASN A 1065 -35.85 -35.20 -17.85
N GLU A 1066 -35.79 -35.65 -16.60
CA GLU A 1066 -34.68 -35.37 -15.69
C GLU A 1066 -33.37 -36.00 -16.18
N GLU A 1067 -33.40 -37.28 -16.61
CA GLU A 1067 -32.24 -37.97 -17.20
C GLU A 1067 -31.78 -37.30 -18.50
N LYS A 1068 -32.74 -36.89 -19.36
CA LYS A 1068 -32.45 -36.13 -20.56
C LYS A 1068 -31.77 -34.80 -20.24
N PHE A 1069 -32.26 -34.05 -19.25
CA PHE A 1069 -31.64 -32.80 -18.80
C PHE A 1069 -30.20 -33.01 -18.31
N ILE A 1070 -29.98 -34.02 -17.46
CA ILE A 1070 -28.63 -34.36 -16.94
C ILE A 1070 -27.69 -34.75 -18.10
N LYS A 1071 -28.17 -35.57 -19.03
CA LYS A 1071 -27.42 -35.99 -20.21
C LYS A 1071 -27.07 -34.80 -21.10
N GLU A 1072 -28.02 -33.90 -21.36
CA GLU A 1072 -27.78 -32.68 -22.13
C GLU A 1072 -26.76 -31.76 -21.46
N CYS A 1073 -26.79 -31.60 -20.13
CA CYS A 1073 -25.79 -30.83 -19.40
C CYS A 1073 -24.38 -31.42 -19.54
N LYS A 1074 -24.26 -32.74 -19.50
CA LYS A 1074 -22.99 -33.44 -19.71
C LYS A 1074 -22.50 -33.33 -21.15
N GLU A 1075 -23.37 -33.56 -22.13
CA GLU A 1075 -23.02 -33.55 -23.56
C GLU A 1075 -22.68 -32.14 -24.06
N LYS A 1076 -23.49 -31.13 -23.72
CA LYS A 1076 -23.32 -29.75 -24.21
C LYS A 1076 -22.25 -28.98 -23.45
N PHE A 1077 -22.13 -29.19 -22.13
CA PHE A 1077 -21.30 -28.34 -21.27
C PHE A 1077 -20.21 -29.10 -20.49
N GLY A 1078 -20.18 -30.44 -20.57
CA GLY A 1078 -19.23 -31.25 -19.80
C GLY A 1078 -19.50 -31.22 -18.28
N ILE A 1079 -20.70 -30.83 -17.85
CA ILE A 1079 -21.05 -30.67 -16.44
C ILE A 1079 -21.71 -31.96 -15.95
N GLU A 1080 -21.07 -32.63 -15.00
CA GLU A 1080 -21.64 -33.83 -14.39
C GLU A 1080 -22.62 -33.48 -13.26
N LEU A 1081 -23.88 -33.85 -13.45
CA LEU A 1081 -24.93 -33.64 -12.47
C LEU A 1081 -25.36 -34.98 -11.84
N GLN A 1082 -25.70 -34.96 -10.56
CA GLN A 1082 -26.24 -36.11 -9.82
C GLN A 1082 -27.69 -35.81 -9.49
N ARG A 1083 -28.59 -36.71 -9.89
CA ARG A 1083 -30.04 -36.53 -9.73
C ARG A 1083 -30.41 -36.32 -8.26
N GLU A 1084 -29.76 -37.04 -7.36
CA GLU A 1084 -30.00 -37.03 -5.92
C GLU A 1084 -29.62 -35.69 -5.27
N LYS A 1085 -28.79 -34.88 -5.95
CA LYS A 1085 -28.36 -33.56 -5.49
C LYS A 1085 -29.18 -32.41 -6.06
N MET A 1086 -30.14 -32.68 -6.94
CA MET A 1086 -31.01 -31.66 -7.57
C MET A 1086 -32.09 -31.16 -6.58
N VAL A 1087 -31.63 -30.62 -5.45
CA VAL A 1087 -32.47 -30.13 -4.36
C VAL A 1087 -32.25 -28.62 -4.21
N PRO A 1088 -33.32 -27.81 -4.24
CA PRO A 1088 -33.21 -26.36 -4.01
C PRO A 1088 -32.49 -26.03 -2.70
N ASP A 1089 -31.36 -25.33 -2.78
CA ASP A 1089 -30.58 -24.81 -1.64
C ASP A 1089 -30.16 -23.36 -1.96
N GLN A 1090 -30.88 -22.40 -1.38
CA GLN A 1090 -30.65 -20.97 -1.65
C GLN A 1090 -29.23 -20.53 -1.27
N ALA A 1091 -28.68 -21.06 -0.17
CA ALA A 1091 -27.33 -20.78 0.30
C ALA A 1091 -26.27 -21.25 -0.69
N MET A 1092 -26.38 -22.49 -1.13
CA MET A 1092 -25.45 -23.06 -2.09
C MET A 1092 -25.55 -22.38 -3.45
N ARG A 1093 -26.75 -22.00 -3.90
CA ARG A 1093 -26.92 -21.23 -5.14
C ARG A 1093 -26.25 -19.86 -5.04
N TYR A 1094 -26.41 -19.17 -3.92
CA TYR A 1094 -25.77 -17.87 -3.67
C TYR A 1094 -24.24 -17.98 -3.64
N ILE A 1095 -23.68 -18.91 -2.84
CA ILE A 1095 -22.23 -19.13 -2.75
C ILE A 1095 -21.66 -19.50 -4.12
N SER A 1096 -22.28 -20.43 -4.84
CA SER A 1096 -21.78 -20.88 -6.16
C SER A 1096 -21.78 -19.75 -7.19
N LYS A 1097 -22.80 -18.88 -7.18
CA LYS A 1097 -22.83 -17.68 -8.03
C LYS A 1097 -21.70 -16.71 -7.69
N LEU A 1098 -21.41 -16.50 -6.40
CA LEU A 1098 -20.29 -15.67 -5.97
C LEU A 1098 -18.94 -16.25 -6.42
N MET A 1099 -18.77 -17.57 -6.30
CA MET A 1099 -17.55 -18.28 -6.69
C MET A 1099 -17.31 -18.22 -8.18
N LEU A 1100 -18.36 -18.40 -9.00
CA LEU A 1100 -18.28 -18.13 -10.42
C LEU A 1100 -17.80 -16.70 -10.62
N ASN A 1101 -18.53 -15.67 -10.17
CA ASN A 1101 -18.29 -14.30 -10.62
C ASN A 1101 -17.03 -13.57 -10.08
N SER A 1102 -16.38 -14.08 -9.02
CA SER A 1102 -15.41 -13.28 -8.24
C SER A 1102 -13.94 -13.67 -8.43
N LEU A 1103 -13.62 -14.75 -9.15
CA LEU A 1103 -12.25 -15.25 -9.26
C LEU A 1103 -11.37 -14.39 -10.19
N TRP A 1104 -11.81 -14.17 -11.43
CA TRP A 1104 -10.95 -13.66 -12.51
C TRP A 1104 -10.46 -12.23 -12.30
N GLY A 1105 -11.26 -11.36 -11.68
CA GLY A 1105 -10.84 -9.99 -11.33
C GLY A 1105 -9.61 -9.95 -10.40
N ARG A 1106 -9.25 -11.07 -9.75
CA ARG A 1106 -8.04 -11.19 -8.95
C ARG A 1106 -6.76 -11.29 -9.80
N PHE A 1107 -6.84 -11.84 -11.01
CA PHE A 1107 -5.69 -11.96 -11.92
C PHE A 1107 -5.35 -10.64 -12.63
N SER A 1108 -6.29 -9.69 -12.66
CA SER A 1108 -6.15 -8.38 -13.30
C SER A 1108 -5.93 -7.23 -12.30
N LEU A 1109 -5.46 -7.52 -11.08
CA LEU A 1109 -5.23 -6.48 -10.07
C LEU A 1109 -4.06 -5.56 -10.43
N ARG A 1110 -4.20 -4.27 -10.07
CA ARG A 1110 -3.13 -3.28 -10.21
C ARG A 1110 -2.01 -3.56 -9.18
N ASN A 1111 -0.76 -3.48 -9.63
CA ASN A 1111 0.43 -3.68 -8.78
C ASN A 1111 0.80 -2.45 -7.94
N THR A 1112 0.23 -1.28 -8.26
CA THR A 1112 0.50 0.01 -7.59
C THR A 1112 -0.74 0.43 -6.80
N LEU A 1113 -0.82 0.02 -5.54
CA LEU A 1113 -1.88 0.41 -4.62
C LEU A 1113 -1.29 1.28 -3.51
N SER A 1114 -1.97 2.38 -3.17
CA SER A 1114 -1.62 3.17 -2.00
C SER A 1114 -1.94 2.40 -0.72
N LYS A 1115 -1.13 2.63 0.31
CA LYS A 1115 -1.31 2.04 1.63
C LYS A 1115 -1.23 3.15 2.66
N SER A 1116 -2.18 3.17 3.59
CA SER A 1116 -2.11 4.04 4.77
C SER A 1116 -1.45 3.30 5.94
N VAL A 1117 -0.57 4.01 6.65
CA VAL A 1117 0.15 3.49 7.80
C VAL A 1117 0.02 4.51 8.92
N ILE A 1118 -0.37 4.05 10.11
CA ILE A 1118 -0.36 4.86 11.31
C ILE A 1118 1.00 4.66 11.97
N ILE A 1119 1.74 5.74 12.16
CA ILE A 1119 3.06 5.76 12.79
C ILE A 1119 2.99 6.45 14.13
N ASN A 1120 3.88 6.09 15.06
CA ASN A 1120 3.89 6.68 16.39
C ASN A 1120 5.24 7.32 16.76
N SER A 1121 6.22 7.27 15.86
CA SER A 1121 7.56 7.84 16.05
C SER A 1121 8.09 8.59 14.81
N PRO A 1122 8.87 9.66 14.99
CA PRO A 1122 9.55 10.37 13.89
C PRO A 1122 10.45 9.48 13.03
N ASN A 1123 11.10 8.49 13.65
CA ASN A 1123 12.01 7.57 12.97
C ASN A 1123 11.28 6.75 11.89
N GLU A 1124 10.05 6.32 12.13
CA GLU A 1124 9.26 5.61 11.11
C GLU A 1124 8.98 6.50 9.90
N LEU A 1125 8.68 7.80 10.12
CA LEU A 1125 8.49 8.75 9.01
C LEU A 1125 9.79 8.95 8.23
N LEU A 1126 10.93 9.07 8.92
CA LEU A 1126 12.25 9.18 8.30
C LEU A 1126 12.64 7.89 7.54
N GLU A 1127 12.28 6.71 8.03
CA GLU A 1127 12.50 5.45 7.31
C GLU A 1127 11.72 5.41 5.99
N PHE A 1128 10.49 5.95 5.97
CA PHE A 1128 9.71 6.07 4.75
C PHE A 1128 10.28 7.13 3.80
N ASP A 1129 10.64 8.33 4.28
CA ASP A 1129 11.22 9.42 3.47
C ASP A 1129 12.56 9.00 2.84
N ASN A 1130 13.39 8.26 3.58
CA ASN A 1130 14.69 7.79 3.09
C ASN A 1130 14.61 6.57 2.14
N ASN A 1131 13.46 5.90 2.06
CA ASN A 1131 13.29 4.73 1.22
C ASN A 1131 12.83 5.11 -0.19
N LYS A 1132 13.77 5.13 -1.13
CA LYS A 1132 13.53 5.47 -2.56
C LYS A 1132 12.50 4.58 -3.28
N SER A 1133 12.08 3.45 -2.69
CA SER A 1133 11.02 2.59 -3.24
C SER A 1133 9.60 2.98 -2.81
N ILE A 1134 9.47 4.00 -1.95
CA ILE A 1134 8.20 4.45 -1.37
C ILE A 1134 7.99 5.93 -1.73
N GLU A 1135 6.82 6.25 -2.27
CA GLU A 1135 6.38 7.64 -2.44
C GLU A 1135 5.38 7.99 -1.32
N ILE A 1136 5.66 9.05 -0.54
CA ILE A 1136 4.74 9.55 0.49
C ILE A 1136 3.71 10.45 -0.19
N GLN A 1137 2.43 10.09 -0.14
CA GLN A 1137 1.34 10.88 -0.77
C GLN A 1137 0.84 12.01 0.12
N SER A 1138 0.64 11.73 1.42
CA SER A 1138 0.22 12.71 2.43
C SER A 1138 0.76 12.30 3.80
N VAL A 1139 0.87 13.27 4.69
CA VAL A 1139 1.06 13.04 6.13
C VAL A 1139 -0.02 13.83 6.85
N ASP A 1140 -0.99 13.12 7.39
CA ASP A 1140 -2.08 13.73 8.15
C ASP A 1140 -1.85 13.49 9.63
N GLU A 1141 -1.93 14.54 10.43
CA GLU A 1141 -1.92 14.42 11.89
C GLU A 1141 -3.27 13.89 12.35
N LEU A 1142 -3.27 12.81 13.14
CA LEU A 1142 -4.49 12.28 13.73
C LEU A 1142 -4.80 13.06 15.02
N THR A 1143 -5.82 13.91 14.95
CA THR A 1143 -6.43 14.70 16.01
C THR A 1143 -7.87 14.26 16.20
N ASP A 1144 -8.53 14.74 17.26
CA ASP A 1144 -9.95 14.44 17.51
C ASP A 1144 -10.86 14.85 16.34
N ASP A 1145 -10.47 15.91 15.62
CA ASP A 1145 -11.22 16.49 14.51
C ASP A 1145 -10.91 15.83 13.15
N THR A 1146 -9.67 15.37 12.92
CA THR A 1146 -9.24 14.80 11.62
C THR A 1146 -9.54 13.31 11.47
N VAL A 1147 -9.95 12.63 12.54
CA VAL A 1147 -10.41 11.23 12.49
C VAL A 1147 -11.84 11.12 11.94
N TYR A 1148 -12.57 12.23 11.78
CA TYR A 1148 -13.96 12.29 11.29
C TYR A 1148 -14.14 12.31 9.77
#